data_AF-A0A9E3YRR1-F1
#
_entry.id   AF-A0A9E3YRR1-F1
#
_cell.length_a   1.000
_cell.length_b   1.000
_cell.length_c   1.000
_cell.angle_alpha   90.00
_cell.angle_beta   90.00
_cell.angle_gamma   90.00
#
_symmetry.space_group_name_H-M   'P 1'
#
loop_
_entity.id
_entity.type
_entity.pdbx_description
1 polymer ?
#
loop_
_entity_poly.entity_id
_entity_poly.type
_entity_poly.pdbx_seq_one_letter_code
_entity_poly.pdbx_strand_id
1 'polypeptide(L)'
;MTDLLRIASSGLLAYQGALNTTGHNIANAGVDGFSRQRAEFATLPGRELSGLVFGNGVDIETVSRLADQFVIGQLRGDTSVSRRAQVFNSYSEQLDSLFADASVGVSDRIDDFFSALDDAASNPQSSALRSLVLDHAGALVQRFNAQYARLARIDSSLNTRVDAIASQISSLAAGVARLNVEIGMRVGNRGETGQQPNDLLDQRDRLVLQLAELVDVQTVADGSSLNVFLGKGQSLVVGATSSTAVAVPDSMDPSRLRLGLQSGGSTMAVGGSTSGGELGGLFAFRDQMLDPAFNSLGRIALALGTGVNAQNALGVDLDGKLGGALFSDPNERLAAALRARPAADNDPASTGGVRVFITDPAQLTTSDYRLEIDTGGAWRLLRLQDQTLVASGASLDDTLTSVDGFTLDLNLSESPPGHFVAGDSFLIQPTRRGAQSIATVMTRPEGLALAGAARASSATGNSGSGVAGELRTFDTSTAAFATPGTLSPPLQLRFTSATSYDILDANTAAVLVGGLPYTPGASNTVFSADPSDPDYFGFQLTLSGSPAAGDSFRIDYNSGATADNRNAMLMSSLQSAATVGGARMSYQQAYNLLVSGVGSTTRAARIDSESSLAVLEQTRTRREQLSGVNLDEEAANLIRFEQAYNASAQVIAVARQVMDALFAAVR
;
A
#
# COMPACT_ATOMS: atom_id res chain seq x y z
N MET A 1 -68.37 -23.29 -38.01
CA MET A 1 -67.17 -24.01 -38.55
C MET A 1 -65.97 -23.09 -38.76
N THR A 2 -66.16 -21.87 -39.26
CA THR A 2 -65.13 -20.82 -39.30
C THR A 2 -64.47 -20.56 -37.93
N ASP A 3 -65.25 -20.59 -36.84
CA ASP A 3 -64.72 -20.42 -35.49
C ASP A 3 -63.84 -21.59 -35.01
N LEU A 4 -64.17 -22.83 -35.39
CA LEU A 4 -63.42 -24.03 -35.02
C LEU A 4 -62.05 -24.08 -35.70
N LEU A 5 -62.00 -23.77 -37.00
CA LEU A 5 -60.75 -23.65 -37.77
C LEU A 5 -59.87 -22.51 -37.25
N ARG A 6 -60.48 -21.37 -36.86
CA ARG A 6 -59.75 -20.22 -36.34
C ARG A 6 -59.11 -20.51 -34.99
N ILE A 7 -59.86 -21.10 -34.05
CA ILE A 7 -59.35 -21.52 -32.73
C ILE A 7 -58.22 -22.56 -32.89
N ALA A 8 -58.39 -23.52 -33.79
CA ALA A 8 -57.39 -24.55 -34.03
C ALA A 8 -56.12 -23.98 -34.70
N SER A 9 -56.28 -23.04 -35.64
CA SER A 9 -55.16 -22.37 -36.30
C SER A 9 -54.39 -21.45 -35.35
N SER A 10 -55.07 -20.69 -34.50
CA SER A 10 -54.41 -19.82 -33.53
C SER A 10 -53.68 -20.64 -32.45
N GLY A 11 -54.31 -21.70 -31.95
CA GLY A 11 -53.64 -22.66 -31.06
C GLY A 11 -52.42 -23.34 -31.68
N LEU A 12 -52.49 -23.75 -32.95
CA LEU A 12 -51.37 -24.38 -33.65
C LEU A 12 -50.15 -23.45 -33.74
N LEU A 13 -50.36 -22.18 -34.11
CA LEU A 13 -49.29 -21.18 -34.19
C LEU A 13 -48.72 -20.84 -32.80
N ALA A 14 -49.57 -20.69 -31.79
CA ALA A 14 -49.14 -20.43 -30.43
C ALA A 14 -48.29 -21.57 -29.86
N TYR A 15 -48.69 -22.85 -30.05
CA TYR A 15 -47.88 -23.98 -29.61
C TYR A 15 -46.60 -24.15 -30.43
N GLN A 16 -46.58 -23.78 -31.72
CA GLN A 16 -45.35 -23.73 -32.50
C GLN A 16 -44.35 -22.72 -31.93
N GLY A 17 -44.82 -21.53 -31.53
CA GLY A 17 -43.98 -20.53 -30.88
C GLY A 17 -43.44 -21.03 -29.54
N ALA A 18 -44.27 -21.69 -28.72
CA ALA A 18 -43.83 -22.27 -27.45
C ALA A 18 -42.80 -23.41 -27.62
N LEU A 19 -42.95 -24.24 -28.66
CA LEU A 19 -41.94 -25.23 -29.05
C LEU A 19 -40.62 -24.58 -29.43
N ASN A 20 -40.64 -23.50 -30.21
CA ASN A 20 -39.44 -22.75 -30.56
C ASN A 20 -38.77 -22.13 -29.34
N THR A 21 -39.53 -21.55 -28.39
CA THR A 21 -38.98 -21.01 -27.14
C THR A 21 -38.34 -22.11 -26.28
N THR A 22 -39.01 -23.25 -26.13
CA THR A 22 -38.48 -24.40 -25.38
C THR A 22 -37.21 -24.94 -26.04
N GLY A 23 -37.20 -25.08 -27.37
CA GLY A 23 -36.02 -25.47 -28.13
C GLY A 23 -34.86 -24.49 -27.98
N HIS A 24 -35.14 -23.19 -27.97
CA HIS A 24 -34.13 -22.14 -27.71
C HIS A 24 -33.56 -22.25 -26.31
N ASN A 25 -34.38 -22.50 -25.29
CA ASN A 25 -33.90 -22.72 -23.92
C ASN A 25 -32.97 -23.92 -23.84
N ILE A 26 -33.37 -25.08 -24.38
CA ILE A 26 -32.57 -26.30 -24.38
C ILE A 26 -31.23 -26.07 -25.09
N ALA A 27 -31.26 -25.43 -26.27
CA ALA A 27 -30.06 -25.15 -27.04
C ALA A 27 -29.07 -24.21 -26.32
N ASN A 28 -29.57 -23.32 -25.46
CA ASN A 28 -28.77 -22.33 -24.75
C ASN A 28 -28.56 -22.67 -23.25
N ALA A 29 -28.93 -23.87 -22.80
CA ALA A 29 -28.79 -24.27 -21.40
C ALA A 29 -27.34 -24.20 -20.87
N GLY A 30 -26.35 -24.37 -21.75
CA GLY A 30 -24.93 -24.26 -21.42
C GLY A 30 -24.32 -22.87 -21.63
N VAL A 31 -25.10 -21.87 -22.05
CA VAL A 31 -24.59 -20.52 -22.30
C VAL A 31 -24.61 -19.73 -20.99
N ASP A 32 -23.43 -19.38 -20.48
CA ASP A 32 -23.33 -18.64 -19.22
C ASP A 32 -24.09 -17.31 -19.25
N GLY A 33 -24.83 -17.01 -18.19
CA GLY A 33 -25.70 -15.83 -18.11
C GLY A 33 -26.96 -15.87 -18.99
N PHE A 34 -27.25 -16.95 -19.72
CA PHE A 34 -28.53 -17.11 -20.43
C PHE A 34 -29.69 -17.22 -19.43
N SER A 35 -30.77 -16.48 -19.66
CA SER A 35 -31.98 -16.50 -18.84
C SER A 35 -33.07 -17.30 -19.56
N ARG A 36 -33.65 -18.29 -18.88
CA ARG A 36 -34.75 -19.10 -19.41
C ARG A 36 -35.88 -18.20 -19.90
N GLN A 37 -36.41 -18.50 -21.08
CA GLN A 37 -37.49 -17.75 -21.71
C GLN A 37 -38.82 -18.51 -21.60
N ARG A 38 -39.92 -17.78 -21.48
CA ARG A 38 -41.28 -18.33 -21.38
C ARG A 38 -42.20 -17.66 -22.39
N ALA A 39 -42.93 -18.46 -23.15
CA ALA A 39 -44.02 -17.98 -23.99
C ALA A 39 -45.26 -17.69 -23.12
N GLU A 40 -45.70 -16.44 -23.11
CA GLU A 40 -46.89 -15.98 -22.39
C GLU A 40 -48.10 -16.05 -23.34
N PHE A 41 -49.08 -16.86 -22.97
CA PHE A 41 -50.29 -17.08 -23.77
C PHE A 41 -51.40 -16.12 -23.33
N ALA A 42 -52.05 -15.48 -24.30
CA ALA A 42 -53.23 -14.65 -24.07
C ALA A 42 -54.41 -15.14 -24.90
N THR A 43 -55.61 -15.10 -24.31
CA THR A 43 -56.84 -15.40 -25.05
C THR A 43 -57.15 -14.29 -26.03
N LEU A 44 -57.45 -14.65 -27.28
CA LEU A 44 -57.91 -13.67 -28.26
C LEU A 44 -59.29 -13.12 -27.85
N PRO A 45 -59.58 -11.83 -28.10
CA PRO A 45 -60.87 -11.22 -27.73
C PRO A 45 -62.05 -12.05 -28.23
N GLY A 46 -62.94 -12.40 -27.31
CA GLY A 46 -64.12 -13.21 -27.58
C GLY A 46 -65.07 -12.51 -28.54
N ARG A 47 -65.79 -13.29 -29.34
CA ARG A 47 -66.76 -12.75 -30.29
C ARG A 47 -68.15 -12.83 -29.68
N GLU A 48 -68.85 -11.70 -29.63
CA GLU A 48 -70.21 -11.64 -29.13
C GLU A 48 -71.20 -11.98 -30.26
N LEU A 49 -72.04 -12.98 -30.03
CA LEU A 49 -73.12 -13.38 -30.92
C LEU A 49 -74.40 -13.50 -30.10
N SER A 50 -75.42 -12.70 -30.42
CA SER A 50 -76.73 -12.74 -29.76
C SER A 50 -76.68 -12.65 -28.22
N GLY A 51 -75.79 -11.82 -27.66
CA GLY A 51 -75.62 -11.63 -26.22
C GLY A 51 -74.81 -12.73 -25.51
N LEU A 52 -74.24 -13.69 -26.25
CA LEU A 52 -73.32 -14.71 -25.74
C LEU A 52 -71.91 -14.47 -26.30
N VAL A 53 -70.89 -14.49 -25.43
CA VAL A 53 -69.48 -14.33 -25.82
C VAL A 53 -68.84 -15.71 -26.02
N PHE A 54 -68.34 -15.97 -27.23
CA PHE A 54 -67.61 -17.18 -27.57
C PHE A 54 -66.10 -16.90 -27.62
N GLY A 55 -65.30 -17.82 -27.09
CA GLY A 55 -63.84 -17.74 -27.13
C GLY A 55 -63.30 -17.77 -28.57
N ASN A 56 -62.19 -17.06 -28.79
CA ASN A 56 -61.58 -16.85 -30.10
C ASN A 56 -60.22 -17.58 -30.26
N GLY A 57 -59.89 -18.46 -29.31
CA GLY A 57 -58.61 -19.16 -29.25
C GLY A 57 -57.55 -18.36 -28.50
N VAL A 58 -56.29 -18.62 -28.81
CA VAL A 58 -55.13 -18.14 -28.04
C VAL A 58 -54.05 -17.62 -28.97
N ASP A 59 -53.25 -16.69 -28.50
CA ASP A 59 -52.03 -16.23 -29.16
C ASP A 59 -50.88 -16.14 -28.14
N ILE A 60 -49.64 -16.02 -28.61
CA ILE A 60 -48.52 -15.64 -27.75
C ILE A 60 -48.49 -14.11 -27.67
N GLU A 61 -48.77 -13.57 -26.48
CA GLU A 61 -48.68 -12.13 -26.22
C GLU A 61 -47.24 -11.67 -26.25
N THR A 62 -46.33 -12.43 -25.62
CA THR A 62 -44.90 -12.13 -25.62
C THR A 62 -44.07 -13.36 -25.25
N VAL A 63 -42.77 -13.29 -25.49
CA VAL A 63 -41.79 -14.22 -24.93
C VAL A 63 -40.95 -13.43 -23.93
N SER A 64 -41.12 -13.72 -22.64
CA SER A 64 -40.43 -13.01 -21.56
C SER A 64 -39.23 -13.83 -21.07
N ARG A 65 -38.16 -13.16 -20.66
CA ARG A 65 -37.08 -13.82 -19.89
C ARG A 65 -37.45 -13.90 -18.41
N LEU A 66 -37.14 -15.02 -17.78
CA LEU A 66 -37.26 -15.20 -16.33
C LEU A 66 -36.02 -14.61 -15.66
N ALA A 67 -36.11 -13.36 -15.23
CA ALA A 67 -34.99 -12.63 -14.64
C ALA A 67 -35.43 -11.85 -13.39
N ASP A 68 -34.81 -12.16 -12.26
CA ASP A 68 -35.00 -11.41 -11.02
C ASP A 68 -33.95 -10.29 -10.90
N GLN A 69 -34.39 -9.04 -10.98
CA GLN A 69 -33.49 -7.87 -10.96
C GLN A 69 -32.77 -7.69 -9.62
N PHE A 70 -33.38 -8.13 -8.51
CA PHE A 70 -32.74 -8.07 -7.20
C PHE A 70 -31.59 -9.07 -7.13
N VAL A 71 -31.81 -10.31 -7.57
CA VAL A 71 -30.76 -11.36 -7.57
C VAL A 71 -29.65 -11.02 -8.55
N ILE A 72 -29.95 -10.45 -9.72
CA ILE A 72 -28.92 -9.97 -10.66
C ILE A 72 -28.11 -8.82 -10.03
N GLY A 73 -28.77 -7.90 -9.32
CA GLY A 73 -28.10 -6.83 -8.57
C GLY A 73 -27.17 -7.37 -7.49
N GLN A 74 -27.65 -8.34 -6.70
CA GLN A 74 -26.86 -9.02 -5.68
C GLN A 74 -25.65 -9.74 -6.31
N LEU A 75 -25.85 -10.46 -7.42
CA LEU A 75 -24.80 -11.17 -8.13
C LEU A 75 -23.67 -10.23 -8.56
N ARG A 76 -23.99 -9.03 -9.07
CA ARG A 76 -22.97 -8.02 -9.43
C ARG A 76 -22.20 -7.54 -8.21
N GLY A 77 -22.89 -7.22 -7.11
CA GLY A 77 -22.25 -6.78 -5.86
C GLY A 77 -21.31 -7.84 -5.29
N ASP A 78 -21.79 -9.08 -5.17
CA ASP A 78 -21.01 -10.20 -4.64
C ASP A 78 -19.81 -10.54 -5.55
N THR A 79 -19.97 -10.37 -6.88
CA THR A 79 -18.87 -10.52 -7.85
C THR A 79 -17.79 -9.48 -7.61
N SER A 80 -18.18 -8.20 -7.48
CA SER A 80 -17.27 -7.09 -7.21
C SER A 80 -16.50 -7.28 -5.90
N VAL A 81 -17.18 -7.70 -4.83
CA VAL A 81 -16.56 -7.97 -3.52
C VAL A 81 -15.61 -9.17 -3.59
N SER A 82 -16.04 -10.27 -4.20
CA SER A 82 -15.21 -11.48 -4.32
C SER A 82 -13.96 -11.23 -5.16
N ARG A 83 -14.07 -10.53 -6.30
CA ARG A 83 -12.91 -10.18 -7.13
C ARG A 83 -11.93 -9.27 -6.42
N ARG A 84 -12.40 -8.29 -5.65
CA ARG A 84 -11.56 -7.46 -4.79
C ARG A 84 -10.74 -8.30 -3.82
N ALA A 85 -11.39 -9.21 -3.08
CA ALA A 85 -10.74 -10.04 -2.06
C ALA A 85 -9.73 -11.02 -2.69
N GLN A 86 -10.07 -11.64 -3.82
CA GLN A 86 -9.18 -12.53 -4.57
C GLN A 86 -7.91 -11.83 -5.03
N VAL A 87 -8.05 -10.63 -5.61
CA VAL A 87 -6.91 -9.85 -6.11
C VAL A 87 -6.03 -9.38 -4.95
N PHE A 88 -6.65 -8.88 -3.87
CA PHE A 88 -5.91 -8.50 -2.67
C PHE A 88 -5.13 -9.69 -2.11
N ASN A 89 -5.74 -10.87 -1.98
CA ASN A 89 -5.05 -12.08 -1.52
C ASN A 89 -3.90 -12.48 -2.44
N SER A 90 -4.09 -12.49 -3.76
CA SER A 90 -3.04 -12.91 -4.70
C SER A 90 -1.77 -12.05 -4.60
N TYR A 91 -1.91 -10.73 -4.46
CA TYR A 91 -0.75 -9.85 -4.27
C TYR A 91 -0.19 -9.92 -2.84
N SER A 92 -1.04 -10.17 -1.83
CA SER A 92 -0.60 -10.44 -0.46
C SER A 92 0.30 -11.67 -0.39
N GLU A 93 -0.09 -12.77 -1.04
CA GLU A 93 0.72 -14.00 -1.12
C GLU A 93 2.07 -13.78 -1.81
N GLN A 94 2.11 -12.93 -2.86
CA GLN A 94 3.36 -12.55 -3.52
C GLN A 94 4.28 -11.75 -2.59
N LEU A 95 3.71 -10.82 -1.82
CA LEU A 95 4.46 -10.03 -0.83
C LEU A 95 4.92 -10.89 0.35
N ASP A 96 4.09 -11.80 0.85
CA ASP A 96 4.43 -12.74 1.92
C ASP A 96 5.57 -13.65 1.50
N SER A 97 5.48 -14.24 0.30
CA SER A 97 6.56 -15.07 -0.26
C SER A 97 7.88 -14.32 -0.38
N LEU A 98 7.83 -13.01 -0.65
CA LEU A 98 9.01 -12.15 -0.73
C LEU A 98 9.71 -11.94 0.64
N PHE A 99 8.96 -11.98 1.74
CA PHE A 99 9.48 -11.76 3.09
C PHE A 99 9.68 -13.04 3.91
N ALA A 100 8.98 -14.12 3.56
CA ALA A 100 9.03 -15.41 4.25
C ALA A 100 10.28 -16.24 3.91
N ASP A 101 10.99 -15.92 2.82
CA ASP A 101 12.22 -16.61 2.44
C ASP A 101 13.37 -16.20 3.37
N ALA A 102 13.69 -17.07 4.33
CA ALA A 102 14.75 -16.87 5.32
C ALA A 102 16.14 -16.71 4.68
N SER A 103 16.43 -17.43 3.59
CA SER A 103 17.72 -17.30 2.86
C SER A 103 17.90 -15.94 2.18
N VAL A 104 16.80 -15.22 2.07
CA VAL A 104 16.60 -13.91 1.46
C VAL A 104 16.12 -12.94 2.56
N GLY A 105 16.32 -13.25 3.85
CA GLY A 105 16.01 -12.33 4.95
C GLY A 105 16.96 -11.12 4.98
N VAL A 106 16.51 -10.00 5.53
CA VAL A 106 17.41 -8.92 5.95
C VAL A 106 18.04 -9.24 7.32
N SER A 107 17.30 -9.92 8.21
CA SER A 107 17.77 -10.28 9.56
C SER A 107 19.11 -11.02 9.55
N ASP A 108 19.25 -12.08 8.74
CA ASP A 108 20.49 -12.85 8.66
C ASP A 108 21.69 -11.98 8.25
N ARG A 109 21.48 -10.98 7.38
CA ARG A 109 22.53 -10.04 6.96
C ARG A 109 22.88 -9.02 8.03
N ILE A 110 21.91 -8.64 8.87
CA ILE A 110 22.18 -7.83 10.05
C ILE A 110 23.03 -8.64 11.03
N ASP A 111 22.68 -9.91 11.26
CA ASP A 111 23.40 -10.80 12.17
C ASP A 111 24.83 -11.09 11.67
N ASP A 112 25.01 -11.35 10.36
CA ASP A 112 26.33 -11.50 9.73
C ASP A 112 27.21 -10.25 9.97
N PHE A 113 26.66 -9.05 9.77
CA PHE A 113 27.39 -7.79 9.94
C PHE A 113 27.84 -7.58 11.39
N PHE A 114 26.94 -7.76 12.36
CA PHE A 114 27.29 -7.59 13.77
C PHE A 114 28.20 -8.70 14.30
N SER A 115 28.07 -9.93 13.78
CA SER A 115 29.00 -11.02 14.11
C SER A 115 30.42 -10.71 13.61
N ALA A 116 30.56 -10.19 12.39
CA ALA A 116 31.86 -9.75 11.88
C ALA A 116 32.45 -8.59 12.71
N LEU A 117 31.59 -7.72 13.25
CA LEU A 117 32.01 -6.63 14.13
C LEU A 117 32.47 -7.15 15.50
N ASP A 118 31.81 -8.17 16.06
CA ASP A 118 32.26 -8.86 17.27
C ASP A 118 33.62 -9.56 17.06
N ASP A 119 33.79 -10.22 15.92
CA ASP A 119 35.08 -10.81 15.55
C ASP A 119 36.16 -9.73 15.48
N ALA A 120 35.90 -8.60 14.81
CA ALA A 120 36.82 -7.47 14.77
C ALA A 120 37.06 -6.84 16.15
N ALA A 121 36.07 -6.83 17.04
CA ALA A 121 36.22 -6.35 18.42
C ALA A 121 37.14 -7.27 19.24
N SER A 122 37.16 -8.58 18.96
CA SER A 122 38.06 -9.53 19.63
C SER A 122 39.53 -9.32 19.26
N ASN A 123 39.80 -8.78 18.06
CA ASN A 123 41.14 -8.43 17.60
C ASN A 123 41.11 -7.14 16.73
N PRO A 124 41.03 -5.95 17.37
CA PRO A 124 40.80 -4.69 16.68
C PRO A 124 42.00 -4.20 15.85
N GLN A 125 43.16 -4.85 15.95
CA GLN A 125 44.34 -4.58 15.13
C GLN A 125 44.31 -5.31 13.78
N SER A 126 43.42 -6.30 13.60
CA SER A 126 43.40 -7.14 12.41
C SER A 126 42.75 -6.44 11.23
N SER A 127 43.55 -6.04 10.24
CA SER A 127 43.05 -5.50 8.97
C SER A 127 42.11 -6.49 8.25
N ALA A 128 42.36 -7.80 8.36
CA ALA A 128 41.52 -8.83 7.73
C ALA A 128 40.10 -8.88 8.33
N LEU A 129 39.96 -8.80 9.65
CA LEU A 129 38.64 -8.79 10.30
C LEU A 129 37.88 -7.48 10.03
N ARG A 130 38.59 -6.37 9.95
CA ARG A 130 38.01 -5.07 9.54
C ARG A 130 37.54 -5.09 8.08
N SER A 131 38.29 -5.71 7.17
CA SER A 131 37.83 -5.94 5.80
C SER A 131 36.58 -6.80 5.77
N LEU A 132 36.51 -7.85 6.60
CA LEU A 132 35.32 -8.70 6.72
C LEU A 132 34.08 -7.91 7.15
N VAL A 133 34.22 -6.97 8.10
CA VAL A 133 33.12 -6.06 8.49
C VAL A 133 32.64 -5.23 7.29
N LEU A 134 33.55 -4.67 6.48
CA LEU A 134 33.17 -3.91 5.29
C LEU A 134 32.48 -4.77 4.22
N ASP A 135 32.95 -6.00 4.01
CA ASP A 135 32.34 -6.94 3.08
C ASP A 135 30.90 -7.28 3.49
N HIS A 136 30.68 -7.57 4.79
CA HIS A 136 29.33 -7.83 5.31
C HIS A 136 28.45 -6.57 5.32
N ALA A 137 29.00 -5.38 5.56
CA ALA A 137 28.28 -4.12 5.40
C ALA A 137 27.80 -3.93 3.95
N GLY A 138 28.65 -4.24 2.97
CA GLY A 138 28.30 -4.21 1.55
C GLY A 138 27.20 -5.20 1.19
N ALA A 139 27.31 -6.44 1.67
CA ALA A 139 26.28 -7.47 1.46
C ALA A 139 24.93 -7.09 2.09
N LEU A 140 24.94 -6.48 3.28
CA LEU A 140 23.76 -5.98 3.97
C LEU A 140 23.07 -4.85 3.16
N VAL A 141 23.84 -3.88 2.66
CA VAL A 141 23.32 -2.82 1.79
C VAL A 141 22.69 -3.38 0.52
N GLN A 142 23.37 -4.31 -0.17
CA GLN A 142 22.84 -4.95 -1.36
C GLN A 142 21.53 -5.68 -1.08
N ARG A 143 21.40 -6.29 0.10
CA ARG A 143 20.17 -6.95 0.56
C ARG A 143 19.01 -5.95 0.69
N PHE A 144 19.23 -4.81 1.36
CA PHE A 144 18.23 -3.75 1.47
C PHE A 144 17.80 -3.23 0.10
N ASN A 145 18.76 -2.90 -0.76
CA ASN A 145 18.49 -2.38 -2.10
C ASN A 145 17.71 -3.39 -2.95
N ALA A 146 18.09 -4.66 -2.92
CA ALA A 146 17.42 -5.73 -3.67
C ALA A 146 15.97 -5.92 -3.20
N GLN A 147 15.72 -5.85 -1.90
CA GLN A 147 14.36 -5.98 -1.35
C GLN A 147 13.49 -4.78 -1.73
N TYR A 148 14.02 -3.56 -1.65
CA TYR A 148 13.34 -2.35 -2.14
C TYR A 148 13.01 -2.47 -3.64
N ALA A 149 13.95 -2.91 -4.47
CA ALA A 149 13.74 -3.06 -5.91
C ALA A 149 12.65 -4.10 -6.24
N ARG A 150 12.49 -5.15 -5.42
CA ARG A 150 11.40 -6.13 -5.54
C ARG A 150 10.04 -5.48 -5.26
N LEU A 151 9.92 -4.69 -4.19
CA LEU A 151 8.71 -3.92 -3.88
C LEU A 151 8.38 -2.91 -4.99
N ALA A 152 9.39 -2.22 -5.53
CA ALA A 152 9.22 -1.25 -6.63
C ALA A 152 8.72 -1.91 -7.92
N ARG A 153 9.16 -3.14 -8.22
CA ARG A 153 8.64 -3.92 -9.34
C ARG A 153 7.17 -4.28 -9.14
N ILE A 154 6.77 -4.70 -7.93
CA ILE A 154 5.36 -4.93 -7.60
C ILE A 154 4.55 -3.64 -7.86
N ASP A 155 4.98 -2.50 -7.33
CA ASP A 155 4.27 -1.22 -7.51
C ASP A 155 4.13 -0.82 -8.99
N SER A 156 5.19 -0.99 -9.79
CA SER A 156 5.13 -0.73 -11.23
C SER A 156 4.17 -1.66 -11.97
N SER A 157 4.10 -2.94 -11.57
CA SER A 157 3.17 -3.91 -12.16
C SER A 157 1.71 -3.58 -11.84
N LEU A 158 1.44 -3.02 -10.65
CA LEU A 158 0.11 -2.53 -10.30
C LEU A 158 -0.31 -1.37 -11.21
N ASN A 159 0.59 -0.44 -11.53
CA ASN A 159 0.29 0.65 -12.47
C ASN A 159 -0.06 0.12 -13.87
N THR A 160 0.71 -0.83 -14.41
CA THR A 160 0.40 -1.46 -15.69
C THR A 160 -0.96 -2.16 -15.65
N ARG A 161 -1.31 -2.79 -14.52
CA ARG A 161 -2.60 -3.46 -14.37
C ARG A 161 -3.77 -2.46 -14.30
N VAL A 162 -3.61 -1.32 -13.63
CA VAL A 162 -4.63 -0.25 -13.59
C VAL A 162 -4.94 0.27 -15.00
N ASP A 163 -3.92 0.50 -15.82
CA ASP A 163 -4.07 0.94 -17.21
C ASP A 163 -4.80 -0.09 -18.09
N ALA A 164 -4.42 -1.36 -17.97
CA ALA A 164 -5.09 -2.46 -18.67
C ALA A 164 -6.57 -2.56 -18.26
N ILE A 165 -6.88 -2.43 -16.96
CA ILE A 165 -8.26 -2.48 -16.47
C ILE A 165 -9.07 -1.27 -16.97
N ALA A 166 -8.50 -0.07 -16.98
CA ALA A 166 -9.17 1.11 -17.53
C ALA A 166 -9.55 0.92 -19.01
N SER A 167 -8.66 0.33 -19.81
CA SER A 167 -8.93 -0.03 -21.20
C SER A 167 -10.04 -1.08 -21.36
N GLN A 168 -10.10 -2.06 -20.47
CA GLN A 168 -11.17 -3.07 -20.45
C GLN A 168 -12.52 -2.46 -20.05
N ILE A 169 -12.54 -1.61 -19.02
CA ILE A 169 -13.75 -0.87 -18.59
C ILE A 169 -14.31 -0.05 -19.75
N SER A 170 -13.45 0.68 -20.48
CA SER A 170 -13.86 1.44 -21.67
C SER A 170 -14.51 0.57 -22.74
N SER A 171 -13.90 -0.59 -23.03
CA SER A 171 -14.39 -1.52 -24.05
C SER A 171 -15.76 -2.11 -23.69
N LEU A 172 -15.93 -2.50 -22.42
CA LEU A 172 -17.18 -3.03 -21.88
C LEU A 172 -18.27 -1.97 -21.83
N ALA A 173 -17.96 -0.75 -21.36
CA ALA A 173 -18.89 0.38 -21.32
C ALA A 173 -19.42 0.73 -22.72
N ALA A 174 -18.53 0.79 -23.72
CA ALA A 174 -18.93 1.00 -25.11
C ALA A 174 -19.81 -0.16 -25.64
N GLY A 175 -19.55 -1.40 -25.20
CA GLY A 175 -20.40 -2.54 -25.49
C GLY A 175 -21.81 -2.40 -24.92
N VAL A 176 -21.94 -1.99 -23.66
CA VAL A 176 -23.23 -1.73 -23.02
C VAL A 176 -24.00 -0.61 -23.72
N ALA A 177 -23.32 0.49 -24.07
CA ALA A 177 -23.94 1.61 -24.81
C ALA A 177 -24.47 1.17 -26.19
N ARG A 178 -23.70 0.35 -26.94
CA ARG A 178 -24.16 -0.24 -28.21
C ARG A 178 -25.38 -1.12 -28.03
N LEU A 179 -25.39 -1.97 -27.00
CA LEU A 179 -26.55 -2.82 -26.69
C LEU A 179 -27.78 -2.01 -26.29
N ASN A 180 -27.63 -0.91 -25.55
CA ASN A 180 -28.73 0.00 -25.24
C ASN A 180 -29.38 0.56 -26.52
N VAL A 181 -28.56 0.96 -27.51
CA VAL A 181 -29.06 1.41 -28.83
C VAL A 181 -29.79 0.29 -29.56
N GLU A 182 -29.22 -0.91 -29.63
CA GLU A 182 -29.84 -2.04 -30.32
C GLU A 182 -31.17 -2.47 -29.68
N ILE A 183 -31.21 -2.56 -28.34
CA ILE A 183 -32.41 -2.86 -27.57
C ILE A 183 -33.46 -1.76 -27.81
N GLY A 184 -33.06 -0.49 -27.74
CA GLY A 184 -33.95 0.64 -27.97
C GLY A 184 -34.57 0.63 -29.37
N MET A 185 -33.78 0.34 -30.42
CA MET A 185 -34.29 0.21 -31.80
C MET A 185 -35.27 -0.95 -31.95
N ARG A 186 -35.00 -2.11 -31.33
CA ARG A 186 -35.91 -3.27 -31.41
C ARG A 186 -37.23 -3.04 -30.69
N VAL A 187 -37.19 -2.35 -29.55
CA VAL A 187 -38.40 -1.97 -28.80
C VAL A 187 -39.19 -0.90 -29.55
N GLY A 188 -38.52 0.15 -30.06
CA GLY A 188 -39.17 1.27 -30.76
C GLY A 188 -39.83 0.90 -32.10
N ASN A 189 -39.23 -0.03 -32.86
CA ASN A 189 -39.74 -0.41 -34.19
C ASN A 189 -40.98 -1.33 -34.16
N ARG A 190 -41.41 -1.84 -33.01
CA ARG A 190 -42.46 -2.89 -32.92
C ARG A 190 -43.81 -2.42 -32.36
N GLY A 191 -43.96 -1.14 -32.00
CA GLY A 191 -45.23 -0.62 -31.46
C GLY A 191 -45.74 -1.42 -30.24
N GLU A 192 -47.06 -1.47 -30.04
CA GLU A 192 -47.73 -2.10 -28.88
C GLU A 192 -47.52 -3.61 -28.71
N THR A 193 -46.87 -4.32 -29.66
CA THR A 193 -46.63 -5.78 -29.58
C THR A 193 -45.46 -6.19 -28.66
N GLY A 194 -44.79 -5.24 -28.00
CA GLY A 194 -44.10 -5.44 -26.71
C GLY A 194 -42.99 -6.51 -26.59
N GLN A 195 -42.56 -7.15 -27.67
CA GLN A 195 -41.68 -8.32 -27.57
C GLN A 195 -40.25 -7.93 -27.19
N GLN A 196 -39.85 -8.36 -26.00
CA GLN A 196 -38.57 -8.02 -25.38
C GLN A 196 -37.40 -8.73 -26.10
N PRO A 197 -36.31 -8.03 -26.45
CA PRO A 197 -35.15 -8.66 -27.08
C PRO A 197 -34.28 -9.39 -26.02
N ASN A 198 -34.77 -10.54 -25.54
CA ASN A 198 -34.23 -11.28 -24.40
C ASN A 198 -32.71 -11.55 -24.51
N ASP A 199 -32.25 -12.07 -25.65
CA ASP A 199 -30.83 -12.40 -25.83
C ASP A 199 -29.92 -11.16 -25.75
N LEU A 200 -30.39 -9.99 -26.22
CA LEU A 200 -29.63 -8.74 -26.10
C LEU A 200 -29.57 -8.24 -24.66
N LEU A 201 -30.63 -8.46 -23.89
CA LEU A 201 -30.67 -8.10 -22.48
C LEU A 201 -29.73 -9.00 -21.66
N ASP A 202 -29.68 -10.28 -21.96
CA ASP A 202 -28.74 -11.21 -21.32
C ASP A 202 -27.29 -10.87 -21.69
N GLN A 203 -27.02 -10.52 -22.96
CA GLN A 203 -25.70 -10.00 -23.37
C GLN A 203 -25.33 -8.73 -22.61
N ARG A 204 -26.27 -7.80 -22.44
CA ARG A 204 -26.04 -6.55 -21.70
C ARG A 204 -25.73 -6.85 -20.23
N ASP A 205 -26.51 -7.71 -19.59
CA ASP A 205 -26.31 -8.09 -18.20
C ASP A 205 -24.98 -8.80 -17.99
N ARG A 206 -24.53 -9.62 -18.96
CA ARG A 206 -23.19 -10.24 -18.95
C ARG A 206 -22.07 -9.21 -19.04
N LEU A 207 -22.16 -8.21 -19.93
CA LEU A 207 -21.15 -7.15 -20.02
C LEU A 207 -21.08 -6.32 -18.73
N VAL A 208 -22.22 -6.07 -18.10
CA VAL A 208 -22.27 -5.36 -16.81
C VAL A 208 -21.71 -6.22 -15.68
N LEU A 209 -21.93 -7.54 -15.70
CA LEU A 209 -21.31 -8.45 -14.74
C LEU A 209 -19.79 -8.49 -14.90
N GLN A 210 -19.28 -8.48 -16.14
CA GLN A 210 -17.84 -8.35 -16.43
C GLN A 210 -17.28 -7.00 -15.96
N LEU A 211 -18.05 -5.89 -16.09
CA LEU A 211 -17.66 -4.62 -15.49
C LEU A 211 -17.54 -4.73 -13.96
N ALA A 212 -18.48 -5.43 -13.32
CA ALA A 212 -18.47 -5.65 -11.88
C ALA A 212 -17.25 -6.48 -11.40
N GLU A 213 -16.66 -7.31 -12.26
CA GLU A 213 -15.40 -7.99 -11.94
C GLU A 213 -14.21 -7.02 -11.82
N LEU A 214 -14.24 -5.93 -12.58
CA LEU A 214 -13.14 -4.96 -12.69
C LEU A 214 -13.26 -3.80 -11.71
N VAL A 215 -14.49 -3.31 -11.50
CA VAL A 215 -14.79 -2.13 -10.69
C VAL A 215 -16.20 -2.21 -10.13
N ASP A 216 -16.43 -1.54 -9.01
CA ASP A 216 -17.77 -1.43 -8.45
C ASP A 216 -18.70 -0.60 -9.34
N VAL A 217 -19.83 -1.19 -9.73
CA VAL A 217 -20.82 -0.58 -10.64
C VAL A 217 -22.23 -0.60 -10.06
N GLN A 218 -22.94 0.49 -10.27
CA GLN A 218 -24.37 0.62 -10.00
C GLN A 218 -25.13 0.82 -11.30
N THR A 219 -26.34 0.27 -11.38
CA THR A 219 -27.15 0.31 -12.60
C THR A 219 -28.52 0.89 -12.32
N VAL A 220 -29.00 1.76 -13.21
CA VAL A 220 -30.36 2.32 -13.15
C VAL A 220 -31.02 2.12 -14.51
N ALA A 221 -32.18 1.48 -14.54
CA ALA A 221 -32.97 1.32 -15.76
C ALA A 221 -33.66 2.63 -16.13
N ASP A 222 -33.64 2.98 -17.41
CA ASP A 222 -34.30 4.16 -17.97
C ASP A 222 -34.96 3.79 -19.31
N GLY A 223 -36.26 3.47 -19.24
CA GLY A 223 -37.00 2.90 -20.37
C GLY A 223 -36.35 1.60 -20.88
N SER A 224 -35.89 1.61 -22.14
CA SER A 224 -35.19 0.48 -22.77
C SER A 224 -33.68 0.46 -22.50
N SER A 225 -33.13 1.55 -21.98
CA SER A 225 -31.70 1.71 -21.70
C SER A 225 -31.36 1.34 -20.26
N LEU A 226 -30.08 0.99 -20.05
CA LEU A 226 -29.51 0.78 -18.73
C LEU A 226 -28.35 1.76 -18.53
N ASN A 227 -28.50 2.67 -17.58
CA ASN A 227 -27.44 3.59 -17.18
C ASN A 227 -26.53 2.89 -16.18
N VAL A 228 -25.22 3.06 -16.33
CA VAL A 228 -24.19 2.44 -15.48
C VAL A 228 -23.34 3.54 -14.87
N PHE A 229 -23.19 3.48 -13.55
CA PHE A 229 -22.42 4.43 -12.74
C PHE A 229 -21.30 3.70 -12.01
N LEU A 230 -20.15 4.35 -11.87
CA LEU A 230 -19.04 3.86 -11.04
C LEU A 230 -19.20 4.35 -9.60
N GLY A 231 -18.95 3.46 -8.64
CA GLY A 231 -18.90 3.78 -7.21
C GLY A 231 -20.08 4.63 -6.72
N LYS A 232 -19.80 5.88 -6.30
CA LYS A 232 -20.79 6.80 -5.70
C LYS A 232 -21.55 7.66 -6.70
N GLY A 233 -21.42 7.44 -8.01
CA GLY A 233 -22.32 8.03 -9.00
C GLY A 233 -21.69 8.63 -10.27
N GLN A 234 -20.40 8.38 -10.55
CA GLN A 234 -19.81 8.85 -11.81
C GLN A 234 -20.38 8.08 -13.01
N SER A 235 -20.97 8.79 -13.97
CA SER A 235 -21.61 8.19 -15.15
C SER A 235 -20.62 7.53 -16.11
N LEU A 236 -20.70 6.20 -16.21
CA LEU A 236 -19.93 5.43 -17.19
C LEU A 236 -20.72 5.22 -18.48
N VAL A 237 -22.01 4.88 -18.39
CA VAL A 237 -22.91 4.70 -19.53
C VAL A 237 -24.21 5.42 -19.25
N VAL A 238 -24.66 6.26 -20.19
CA VAL A 238 -25.97 6.94 -20.13
C VAL A 238 -26.67 6.78 -21.48
N GLY A 239 -27.72 5.97 -21.52
CA GLY A 239 -28.43 5.65 -22.75
C GLY A 239 -27.49 5.08 -23.82
N ALA A 240 -27.32 5.84 -24.90
CA ALA A 240 -26.51 5.48 -26.05
C ALA A 240 -25.03 5.91 -25.96
N THR A 241 -24.63 6.63 -24.91
CA THR A 241 -23.28 7.16 -24.78
C THR A 241 -22.52 6.50 -23.64
N SER A 242 -21.21 6.32 -23.83
CA SER A 242 -20.29 5.81 -22.80
C SER A 242 -19.10 6.75 -22.63
N SER A 243 -18.69 6.96 -21.38
CA SER A 243 -17.43 7.63 -21.04
C SER A 243 -16.25 6.69 -21.29
N THR A 244 -15.07 7.24 -21.55
CA THR A 244 -13.84 6.44 -21.69
C THR A 244 -13.11 6.41 -20.35
N ALA A 245 -12.92 5.23 -19.78
CA ALA A 245 -12.04 5.03 -18.64
C ALA A 245 -10.57 5.06 -19.08
N VAL A 246 -9.76 5.81 -18.33
CA VAL A 246 -8.33 6.02 -18.57
C VAL A 246 -7.56 5.88 -17.25
N ALA A 247 -6.30 5.47 -17.31
CA ALA A 247 -5.41 5.60 -16.16
C ALA A 247 -4.85 7.02 -16.11
N VAL A 248 -4.98 7.66 -14.95
CA VAL A 248 -4.46 9.01 -14.71
C VAL A 248 -3.50 8.99 -13.53
N PRO A 249 -2.47 9.85 -13.50
CA PRO A 249 -1.65 10.03 -12.30
C PRO A 249 -2.52 10.34 -11.07
N ASP A 250 -2.18 9.76 -9.93
CA ASP A 250 -2.79 10.13 -8.66
C ASP A 250 -2.45 11.58 -8.33
N SER A 251 -3.41 12.32 -7.75
CA SER A 251 -3.21 13.73 -7.45
C SER A 251 -2.10 13.93 -6.41
N MET A 252 -1.98 13.06 -5.40
CA MET A 252 -0.95 13.19 -4.37
C MET A 252 0.37 12.52 -4.74
N ASP A 253 0.34 11.41 -5.47
CA ASP A 253 1.54 10.70 -5.94
C ASP A 253 1.52 10.50 -7.46
N PRO A 254 2.11 11.41 -8.24
CA PRO A 254 2.12 11.32 -9.71
C PRO A 254 2.77 10.05 -10.26
N SER A 255 3.54 9.29 -9.44
CA SER A 255 4.13 8.02 -9.85
C SER A 255 3.17 6.84 -9.79
N ARG A 256 1.98 7.03 -9.22
CA ARG A 256 0.91 6.04 -9.16
C ARG A 256 -0.19 6.37 -10.13
N LEU A 257 -0.82 5.34 -10.66
CA LEU A 257 -2.01 5.48 -11.48
C LEU A 257 -3.29 5.19 -10.69
N ARG A 258 -4.32 5.97 -11.00
CA ARG A 258 -5.70 5.81 -10.58
C ARG A 258 -6.64 5.76 -11.78
N LEU A 259 -7.88 5.38 -11.54
CA LEU A 259 -8.92 5.39 -12.56
C LEU A 259 -9.39 6.84 -12.78
N GLY A 260 -9.43 7.26 -14.04
CA GLY A 260 -10.06 8.48 -14.51
C GLY A 260 -11.14 8.19 -15.54
N LEU A 261 -12.06 9.13 -15.74
CA LEU A 261 -13.05 9.12 -16.80
C LEU A 261 -12.86 10.33 -17.71
N GLN A 262 -12.87 10.08 -19.01
CA GLN A 262 -12.91 11.10 -20.03
C GLN A 262 -14.31 11.22 -20.61
N SER A 263 -14.87 12.43 -20.56
CA SER A 263 -16.18 12.76 -21.15
C SER A 263 -16.14 14.18 -21.72
N GLY A 264 -16.60 14.35 -22.97
CA GLY A 264 -16.64 15.65 -23.62
C GLY A 264 -15.28 16.35 -23.81
N GLY A 265 -14.17 15.58 -23.85
CA GLY A 265 -12.81 16.11 -23.97
C GLY A 265 -12.10 16.42 -22.65
N SER A 266 -12.82 16.43 -21.52
CA SER A 266 -12.26 16.62 -20.18
C SER A 266 -12.00 15.27 -19.49
N THR A 267 -10.87 15.17 -18.79
CA THR A 267 -10.51 14.01 -17.96
C THR A 267 -10.70 14.35 -16.50
N MET A 268 -11.43 13.52 -15.77
CA MET A 268 -11.64 13.65 -14.33
C MET A 268 -11.17 12.38 -13.62
N ALA A 269 -10.32 12.53 -12.60
CA ALA A 269 -9.98 11.42 -11.73
C ALA A 269 -11.23 10.92 -11.00
N VAL A 270 -11.43 9.61 -10.96
CA VAL A 270 -12.45 9.00 -10.12
C VAL A 270 -11.89 8.94 -8.72
N GLY A 271 -12.52 9.66 -7.77
CA GLY A 271 -12.07 9.68 -6.38
C GLY A 271 -11.98 8.28 -5.76
N GLY A 272 -11.28 8.16 -4.63
CA GLY A 272 -10.92 6.89 -3.96
C GLY A 272 -12.09 6.01 -3.47
N SER A 273 -13.32 6.29 -3.88
CA SER A 273 -14.53 5.49 -3.58
C SER A 273 -14.82 4.38 -4.58
N THR A 274 -13.93 4.07 -5.53
CA THR A 274 -14.06 2.86 -6.38
C THR A 274 -13.60 1.64 -5.58
N SER A 275 -14.46 1.20 -4.66
CA SER A 275 -14.12 0.25 -3.58
C SER A 275 -14.39 -1.22 -3.90
N GLY A 276 -14.37 -1.65 -5.17
CA GLY A 276 -14.71 -3.01 -5.54
C GLY A 276 -14.09 -3.47 -6.85
N GLY A 277 -14.33 -4.73 -7.19
CA GLY A 277 -13.71 -5.41 -8.31
C GLY A 277 -12.20 -5.51 -8.16
N GLU A 278 -11.54 -5.86 -9.26
CA GLU A 278 -10.10 -5.97 -9.30
C GLU A 278 -9.38 -4.66 -8.91
N LEU A 279 -9.82 -3.50 -9.41
CA LEU A 279 -9.18 -2.20 -9.07
C LEU A 279 -9.20 -1.93 -7.56
N GLY A 280 -10.32 -2.22 -6.90
CA GLY A 280 -10.43 -2.07 -5.46
C GLY A 280 -9.44 -2.95 -4.69
N GLY A 281 -9.17 -4.15 -5.21
CA GLY A 281 -8.18 -5.09 -4.64
C GLY A 281 -6.75 -4.57 -4.78
N LEU A 282 -6.39 -4.05 -5.96
CA LEU A 282 -5.06 -3.48 -6.22
C LEU A 282 -4.78 -2.27 -5.33
N PHE A 283 -5.73 -1.33 -5.22
CA PHE A 283 -5.58 -0.15 -4.39
C PHE A 283 -5.53 -0.51 -2.89
N ALA A 284 -6.38 -1.43 -2.44
CA ALA A 284 -6.31 -1.92 -1.06
C ALA A 284 -4.96 -2.54 -0.75
N PHE A 285 -4.41 -3.37 -1.64
CA PHE A 285 -3.11 -4.01 -1.43
C PHE A 285 -1.99 -2.98 -1.35
N ARG A 286 -2.00 -1.99 -2.26
CA ARG A 286 -1.04 -0.90 -2.27
C ARG A 286 -1.03 -0.14 -0.95
N ASP A 287 -2.21 0.28 -0.49
CA ASP A 287 -2.36 1.15 0.69
C ASP A 287 -2.14 0.39 2.01
N GLN A 288 -2.62 -0.85 2.11
CA GLN A 288 -2.63 -1.61 3.36
C GLN A 288 -1.39 -2.48 3.59
N MET A 289 -0.65 -2.83 2.52
CA MET A 289 0.48 -3.75 2.63
C MET A 289 1.75 -3.22 1.97
N LEU A 290 1.67 -2.80 0.71
CA LEU A 290 2.87 -2.42 -0.05
C LEU A 290 3.54 -1.17 0.53
N ASP A 291 2.77 -0.13 0.85
CA ASP A 291 3.30 1.11 1.42
C ASP A 291 3.90 0.94 2.81
N PRO A 292 3.18 0.32 3.78
CA PRO A 292 3.79 -0.03 5.07
C PRO A 292 5.06 -0.86 4.93
N ALA A 293 5.14 -1.76 3.94
CA ALA A 293 6.33 -2.57 3.71
C ALA A 293 7.54 -1.74 3.26
N PHE A 294 7.36 -0.82 2.31
CA PHE A 294 8.41 0.13 1.93
C PHE A 294 8.90 0.95 3.12
N ASN A 295 7.96 1.55 3.86
CA ASN A 295 8.27 2.46 4.97
C ASN A 295 8.96 1.71 6.12
N SER A 296 8.51 0.50 6.44
CA SER A 296 9.12 -0.34 7.46
C SER A 296 10.56 -0.73 7.10
N LEU A 297 10.77 -1.22 5.88
CA LEU A 297 12.10 -1.62 5.41
C LEU A 297 13.06 -0.43 5.39
N GLY A 298 12.61 0.71 4.87
CA GLY A 298 13.42 1.91 4.78
C GLY A 298 13.72 2.54 6.14
N ARG A 299 12.78 2.47 7.10
CA ARG A 299 13.03 2.90 8.48
C ARG A 299 14.14 2.10 9.15
N ILE A 300 14.15 0.77 8.99
CA ILE A 300 15.20 -0.10 9.56
C ILE A 300 16.56 0.27 8.96
N ALA A 301 16.63 0.44 7.64
CA ALA A 301 17.86 0.85 6.96
C ALA A 301 18.38 2.21 7.46
N LEU A 302 17.49 3.20 7.62
CA LEU A 302 17.85 4.50 8.17
C LEU A 302 18.42 4.36 9.59
N ALA A 303 17.68 3.74 10.50
CA ALA A 303 18.09 3.59 11.91
C ALA A 303 19.40 2.82 12.08
N LEU A 304 19.64 1.79 11.26
CA LEU A 304 20.89 1.04 11.26
C LEU A 304 22.04 1.89 10.73
N GLY A 305 21.88 2.47 9.54
CA GLY A 305 22.94 3.25 8.88
C GLY A 305 23.38 4.44 9.72
N THR A 306 22.42 5.20 10.25
CA THR A 306 22.70 6.35 11.12
C THR A 306 23.25 5.94 12.48
N GLY A 307 22.72 4.89 13.09
CA GLY A 307 23.16 4.44 14.42
C GLY A 307 24.60 3.96 14.39
N VAL A 308 24.96 3.15 13.39
CA VAL A 308 26.33 2.67 13.20
C VAL A 308 27.29 3.82 12.87
N ASN A 309 26.89 4.76 12.00
CA ASN A 309 27.71 5.94 11.70
C ASN A 309 27.95 6.81 12.94
N ALA A 310 26.89 7.10 13.70
CA ALA A 310 26.97 7.89 14.92
C ALA A 310 27.90 7.23 15.93
N GLN A 311 27.78 5.90 16.14
CA GLN A 311 28.67 5.19 17.06
C GLN A 311 30.10 5.11 16.55
N ASN A 312 30.33 4.95 15.24
CA ASN A 312 31.69 4.96 14.68
C ASN A 312 32.38 6.31 14.91
N ALA A 313 31.65 7.43 14.77
CA ALA A 313 32.17 8.78 15.01
C ALA A 313 32.57 9.08 16.46
N LEU A 314 32.18 8.23 17.41
CA LEU A 314 32.56 8.33 18.83
C LEU A 314 33.86 7.57 19.17
N GLY A 315 34.40 6.81 18.22
CA GLY A 315 35.62 6.04 18.39
C GLY A 315 36.83 6.62 17.67
N VAL A 316 37.93 5.88 17.75
CA VAL A 316 39.19 6.15 17.04
C VAL A 316 39.58 4.98 16.15
N ASP A 317 40.01 5.32 14.94
CA ASP A 317 40.41 4.42 13.87
C ASP A 317 41.89 3.98 14.01
N LEU A 318 42.39 3.11 13.12
CA LEU A 318 43.80 2.66 13.20
C LEU A 318 44.81 3.75 12.88
N ASP A 319 44.38 4.82 12.20
CA ASP A 319 45.22 5.98 11.88
C ASP A 319 45.24 7.00 13.05
N GLY A 320 44.56 6.71 14.17
CA GLY A 320 44.47 7.61 15.32
C GLY A 320 43.55 8.80 15.09
N LYS A 321 42.59 8.69 14.17
CA LYS A 321 41.59 9.73 13.87
C LYS A 321 40.22 9.31 14.37
N LEU A 322 39.33 10.30 14.58
CA LEU A 322 37.93 10.00 14.85
C LEU A 322 37.30 9.27 13.66
N GLY A 323 36.40 8.34 13.96
CA GLY A 323 35.73 7.53 12.94
C GLY A 323 34.90 8.34 11.95
N GLY A 324 34.95 7.95 10.68
CA GLY A 324 34.09 8.49 9.63
C GLY A 324 32.77 7.74 9.47
N ALA A 325 32.00 8.09 8.44
CA ALA A 325 30.79 7.36 8.10
C ALA A 325 31.14 5.99 7.45
N LEU A 326 30.48 4.92 7.91
CA LEU A 326 30.50 3.60 7.28
C LEU A 326 29.46 3.53 6.15
N PHE A 327 28.25 4.00 6.45
CA PHE A 327 27.12 4.09 5.51
C PHE A 327 26.89 5.52 5.02
N SER A 328 26.16 5.70 3.92
CA SER A 328 25.80 7.02 3.39
C SER A 328 25.00 7.85 4.41
N ASP A 329 25.19 9.17 4.38
CA ASP A 329 24.40 10.09 5.19
C ASP A 329 22.98 10.19 4.60
N PRO A 330 21.92 9.85 5.36
CA PRO A 330 20.57 9.97 4.84
C PRO A 330 20.18 11.41 4.48
N ASN A 331 20.89 12.43 4.97
CA ASN A 331 20.58 13.83 4.76
C ASN A 331 21.35 14.47 3.60
N GLU A 332 22.08 13.68 2.80
CA GLU A 332 22.61 14.15 1.52
C GLU A 332 21.50 14.81 0.68
N ARG A 333 21.86 15.90 -0.03
CA ARG A 333 20.90 16.80 -0.71
C ARG A 333 19.87 16.06 -1.56
N LEU A 334 20.30 15.06 -2.34
CA LEU A 334 19.40 14.30 -3.21
C LEU A 334 18.48 13.37 -2.41
N ALA A 335 18.98 12.69 -1.37
CA ALA A 335 18.18 11.83 -0.52
C ALA A 335 17.10 12.63 0.22
N ALA A 336 17.46 13.79 0.77
CA ALA A 336 16.52 14.69 1.44
C ALA A 336 15.43 15.23 0.49
N ALA A 337 15.78 15.57 -0.76
CA ALA A 337 14.82 16.02 -1.76
C ALA A 337 13.86 14.89 -2.22
N LEU A 338 14.37 13.67 -2.44
CA LEU A 338 13.56 12.55 -2.94
C LEU A 338 12.51 12.00 -1.96
N ARG A 339 12.55 12.46 -0.69
CA ARG A 339 11.54 12.18 0.34
C ARG A 339 10.32 13.09 0.25
N ALA A 340 10.38 14.17 -0.51
CA ALA A 340 9.21 15.01 -0.78
C ALA A 340 8.86 14.91 -2.27
N ARG A 341 7.57 14.78 -2.57
CA ARG A 341 7.05 14.78 -3.94
C ARG A 341 5.95 15.82 -4.07
N PRO A 342 6.01 16.72 -5.06
CA PRO A 342 4.89 17.61 -5.33
C PRO A 342 3.69 16.81 -5.84
N ALA A 343 2.50 17.23 -5.43
CA ALA A 343 1.26 16.71 -5.95
C ALA A 343 1.08 17.10 -7.44
N ALA A 344 0.37 16.27 -8.20
CA ALA A 344 0.15 16.44 -9.64
C ALA A 344 -0.75 17.65 -9.96
N ASP A 345 -1.57 18.07 -9.01
CA ASP A 345 -2.54 19.17 -9.11
C ASP A 345 -2.03 20.49 -8.54
N ASN A 346 -0.76 20.58 -8.14
CA ASN A 346 -0.11 21.85 -7.82
C ASN A 346 -0.13 22.80 -9.02
N ASP A 347 -0.11 24.11 -8.75
CA ASP A 347 -0.12 25.11 -9.81
C ASP A 347 1.13 24.92 -10.71
N PRO A 348 0.99 24.88 -12.04
CA PRO A 348 2.15 24.77 -12.94
C PRO A 348 3.18 25.89 -12.80
N ALA A 349 2.80 27.03 -12.20
CA ALA A 349 3.75 28.08 -11.88
C ALA A 349 4.68 27.64 -10.73
N SER A 350 4.21 26.88 -9.75
CA SER A 350 4.94 26.53 -8.54
C SER A 350 6.28 25.86 -8.83
N THR A 351 7.37 26.47 -8.34
CA THR A 351 8.74 25.93 -8.41
C THR A 351 9.33 25.64 -7.03
N GLY A 352 8.54 25.80 -5.97
CA GLY A 352 8.93 25.49 -4.59
C GLY A 352 9.33 24.02 -4.43
N GLY A 353 10.47 23.79 -3.80
CA GLY A 353 10.94 22.45 -3.45
C GLY A 353 10.88 22.22 -1.95
N VAL A 354 10.71 20.98 -1.53
CA VAL A 354 10.74 20.59 -0.12
C VAL A 354 11.86 19.59 0.09
N ARG A 355 12.62 19.74 1.18
CA ARG A 355 13.60 18.73 1.61
C ARG A 355 13.23 18.21 2.99
N VAL A 356 13.38 16.90 3.17
CA VAL A 356 13.07 16.20 4.41
C VAL A 356 14.36 15.68 5.02
N PHE A 357 14.70 16.22 6.19
CA PHE A 357 15.91 15.87 6.93
C PHE A 357 15.57 14.96 8.09
N ILE A 358 16.25 13.83 8.20
CA ILE A 358 16.13 12.90 9.32
C ILE A 358 16.93 13.46 10.49
N THR A 359 16.25 13.72 11.61
CA THR A 359 16.84 14.30 12.83
C THR A 359 17.05 13.23 13.89
N ASP A 360 16.06 12.36 14.09
CA ASP A 360 16.13 11.23 15.01
C ASP A 360 15.52 9.97 14.36
N PRO A 361 16.36 9.11 13.77
CA PRO A 361 15.94 7.85 13.17
C PRO A 361 15.15 6.92 14.11
N ALA A 362 15.37 7.00 15.42
CA ALA A 362 14.68 6.17 16.39
C ALA A 362 13.22 6.55 16.56
N GLN A 363 12.84 7.81 16.27
CA GLN A 363 11.46 8.31 16.36
C GLN A 363 10.66 8.17 15.06
N LEU A 364 11.29 7.73 13.97
CA LEU A 364 10.64 7.57 12.67
C LEU A 364 9.45 6.60 12.72
N THR A 365 8.34 6.99 12.12
CA THR A 365 7.15 6.15 11.94
C THR A 365 7.18 5.39 10.61
N THR A 366 6.18 4.56 10.36
CA THR A 366 5.94 3.93 9.05
C THR A 366 4.91 4.69 8.20
N SER A 367 4.52 5.89 8.61
CA SER A 367 3.53 6.69 7.87
C SER A 367 4.19 7.56 6.81
N ASP A 368 3.44 7.82 5.76
CA ASP A 368 3.66 8.98 4.90
C ASP A 368 2.86 10.18 5.44
N TYR A 369 3.15 11.38 4.96
CA TYR A 369 2.54 12.62 5.42
C TYR A 369 2.14 13.48 4.22
N ARG A 370 1.14 14.34 4.42
CA ARG A 370 0.76 15.38 3.48
C ARG A 370 1.12 16.72 4.04
N LEU A 371 1.96 17.46 3.32
CA LEU A 371 2.20 18.87 3.55
C LEU A 371 1.23 19.66 2.66
N GLU A 372 0.50 20.60 3.23
CA GLU A 372 -0.39 21.54 2.53
C GLU A 372 0.14 22.96 2.76
N ILE A 373 0.27 23.73 1.69
CA ILE A 373 0.69 25.14 1.71
C ILE A 373 -0.54 26.02 1.49
N ASP A 374 -0.82 26.87 2.46
CA ASP A 374 -1.95 27.79 2.48
C ASP A 374 -1.54 29.21 2.01
N THR A 375 -2.51 30.13 2.01
CA THR A 375 -2.28 31.53 1.66
C THR A 375 -1.27 32.20 2.59
N GLY A 376 -0.40 33.03 2.03
CA GLY A 376 0.62 33.76 2.80
C GLY A 376 1.80 32.91 3.28
N GLY A 377 1.92 31.65 2.83
CA GLY A 377 3.03 30.76 3.21
C GLY A 377 2.82 29.99 4.51
N ALA A 378 1.62 30.05 5.09
CA ALA A 378 1.23 29.15 6.17
C ALA A 378 1.19 27.71 5.66
N TRP A 379 1.44 26.74 6.54
CA TRP A 379 1.49 25.33 6.14
C TRP A 379 1.03 24.39 7.23
N ARG A 380 0.59 23.20 6.82
CA ARG A 380 0.06 22.14 7.69
C ARG A 380 0.63 20.80 7.28
N LEU A 381 1.02 19.99 8.25
CA LEU A 381 1.54 18.64 8.03
C LEU A 381 0.61 17.60 8.67
N LEU A 382 -0.01 16.77 7.85
CA LEU A 382 -0.93 15.73 8.27
C LEU A 382 -0.29 14.35 8.11
N ARG A 383 -0.30 13.54 9.17
CA ARG A 383 0.12 12.13 9.10
C ARG A 383 -0.99 11.32 8.42
N LEU A 384 -0.66 10.60 7.34
CA LEU A 384 -1.68 9.92 6.52
C LEU A 384 -2.25 8.66 7.17
N GLN A 385 -1.48 7.97 8.03
CA GLN A 385 -1.94 6.75 8.69
C GLN A 385 -3.17 6.96 9.58
N ASP A 386 -3.23 8.09 10.31
CA ASP A 386 -4.27 8.40 11.30
C ASP A 386 -5.00 9.73 11.03
N GLN A 387 -4.62 10.44 9.96
CA GLN A 387 -5.16 11.74 9.56
C GLN A 387 -4.98 12.82 10.64
N THR A 388 -3.96 12.69 11.49
CA THR A 388 -3.68 13.67 12.55
C THR A 388 -2.84 14.84 12.03
N LEU A 389 -3.17 16.05 12.44
CA LEU A 389 -2.31 17.22 12.23
C LEU A 389 -1.13 17.12 13.21
N VAL A 390 0.07 16.89 12.69
CA VAL A 390 1.26 16.66 13.51
C VAL A 390 2.14 17.90 13.64
N ALA A 391 2.04 18.82 12.69
CA ALA A 391 2.71 20.12 12.75
C ALA A 391 2.03 21.16 11.85
N SER A 392 2.33 22.44 12.10
CA SER A 392 1.92 23.57 11.27
C SER A 392 2.85 24.76 11.51
N GLY A 393 2.96 25.65 10.52
CA GLY A 393 3.66 26.93 10.63
C GLY A 393 2.86 28.06 9.98
N ALA A 394 3.15 29.28 10.39
CA ALA A 394 2.53 30.50 9.87
C ALA A 394 3.29 31.08 8.67
N SER A 395 4.58 30.75 8.52
CA SER A 395 5.45 31.18 7.42
C SER A 395 6.31 30.02 6.88
N LEU A 396 6.76 30.13 5.63
CA LEU A 396 7.73 29.20 5.01
C LEU A 396 9.11 29.28 5.67
N ASP A 397 9.40 30.39 6.37
CA ASP A 397 10.62 30.58 7.16
C ASP A 397 10.56 29.90 8.54
N ASP A 398 9.36 29.45 8.97
CA ASP A 398 9.21 28.81 10.26
C ASP A 398 9.97 27.48 10.26
N THR A 399 11.00 27.40 11.09
CA THR A 399 11.75 26.14 11.26
C THR A 399 10.89 25.16 12.03
N LEU A 400 10.49 24.07 11.37
CA LEU A 400 9.79 22.98 12.03
C LEU A 400 10.68 22.34 13.10
N THR A 401 10.23 22.37 14.35
CA THR A 401 10.79 21.49 15.39
C THR A 401 10.57 20.03 14.98
N SER A 402 11.57 19.18 15.20
CA SER A 402 11.56 17.77 14.79
C SER A 402 10.23 17.08 15.12
N VAL A 403 9.56 16.54 14.10
CA VAL A 403 8.30 15.80 14.20
C VAL A 403 8.55 14.35 13.79
N ASP A 404 8.17 13.39 14.61
CA ASP A 404 8.32 11.96 14.32
C ASP A 404 9.74 11.59 13.79
N GLY A 405 10.79 12.27 14.28
CA GLY A 405 12.18 12.01 13.88
C GLY A 405 12.66 12.68 12.59
N PHE A 406 11.92 13.62 12.01
CA PHE A 406 12.37 14.42 10.87
C PHE A 406 12.00 15.91 10.98
N THR A 407 12.63 16.75 10.15
CA THR A 407 12.25 18.14 9.93
C THR A 407 12.11 18.43 8.43
N LEU A 408 11.51 19.58 8.10
CA LEU A 408 11.27 20.05 6.75
C LEU A 408 12.02 21.36 6.52
N ASP A 409 12.64 21.46 5.35
CA ASP A 409 13.14 22.72 4.82
C ASP A 409 12.26 23.13 3.63
N LEU A 410 11.50 24.20 3.84
CA LEU A 410 10.55 24.77 2.88
C LEU A 410 11.10 26.03 2.22
N ASN A 411 12.11 26.68 2.80
CA ASN A 411 12.76 27.86 2.23
C ASN A 411 14.13 27.47 1.68
N LEU A 412 14.10 26.69 0.59
CA LEU A 412 15.33 26.29 -0.09
C LEU A 412 16.05 27.53 -0.64
N SER A 413 17.29 27.74 -0.21
CA SER A 413 18.19 28.78 -0.69
C SER A 413 18.73 28.50 -2.10
N GLU A 414 17.82 28.23 -3.04
CA GLU A 414 18.11 28.01 -4.46
C GLU A 414 18.05 29.34 -5.24
N SER A 415 18.69 29.39 -6.42
CA SER A 415 18.72 30.58 -7.28
C SER A 415 18.24 30.20 -8.69
N PRO A 416 17.09 30.74 -9.16
CA PRO A 416 16.14 31.60 -8.43
C PRO A 416 15.44 30.86 -7.27
N PRO A 417 14.97 31.57 -6.24
CA PRO A 417 14.25 30.95 -5.13
C PRO A 417 12.97 30.26 -5.64
N GLY A 418 12.70 29.08 -5.11
CA GLY A 418 11.45 28.36 -5.37
C GLY A 418 10.26 29.17 -4.85
N HIS A 419 9.13 29.09 -5.55
CA HIS A 419 7.89 29.75 -5.12
C HIS A 419 6.76 28.73 -5.00
N PHE A 420 6.00 28.85 -3.92
CA PHE A 420 4.80 28.07 -3.68
C PHE A 420 3.57 28.92 -3.98
N VAL A 421 2.54 28.30 -4.51
CA VAL A 421 1.22 28.88 -4.69
C VAL A 421 0.28 28.32 -3.62
N ALA A 422 -0.66 29.14 -3.14
CA ALA A 422 -1.64 28.69 -2.16
C ALA A 422 -2.48 27.53 -2.73
N GLY A 423 -2.57 26.45 -1.96
CA GLY A 423 -3.17 25.18 -2.39
C GLY A 423 -2.16 24.13 -2.83
N ASP A 424 -0.86 24.48 -2.97
CA ASP A 424 0.18 23.48 -3.23
C ASP A 424 0.22 22.43 -2.12
N SER A 425 0.44 21.18 -2.51
CA SER A 425 0.63 20.07 -1.58
C SER A 425 1.79 19.16 -1.97
N PHE A 426 2.36 18.49 -0.97
CA PHE A 426 3.46 17.56 -1.13
C PHE A 426 3.20 16.27 -0.36
N LEU A 427 3.50 15.13 -0.99
CA LEU A 427 3.61 13.85 -0.32
C LEU A 427 5.01 13.71 0.29
N ILE A 428 5.06 13.60 1.61
CA ILE A 428 6.28 13.47 2.40
C ILE A 428 6.43 12.01 2.83
N GLN A 429 7.53 11.39 2.44
CA GLN A 429 7.83 9.96 2.62
C GLN A 429 9.19 9.80 3.30
N PRO A 430 9.30 10.05 4.63
CA PRO A 430 10.60 10.13 5.30
C PRO A 430 11.40 8.83 5.20
N THR A 431 10.71 7.70 5.30
CA THR A 431 11.33 6.37 5.42
C THR A 431 11.31 5.56 4.14
N ARG A 432 10.35 5.76 3.23
CA ARG A 432 10.08 4.91 2.06
C ARG A 432 11.34 4.47 1.30
N ARG A 433 12.26 5.42 1.03
CA ARG A 433 13.46 5.19 0.23
C ARG A 433 14.70 4.82 1.03
N GLY A 434 14.65 4.73 2.35
CA GLY A 434 15.83 4.46 3.19
C GLY A 434 16.61 3.22 2.77
N ALA A 435 15.90 2.14 2.43
CA ALA A 435 16.49 0.89 1.96
C ALA A 435 17.02 0.96 0.52
N GLN A 436 16.56 1.92 -0.29
CA GLN A 436 17.10 2.21 -1.62
C GLN A 436 18.36 3.06 -1.53
N SER A 437 18.39 4.02 -0.61
CA SER A 437 19.43 5.06 -0.55
C SER A 437 20.63 4.70 0.32
N ILE A 438 20.49 3.72 1.22
CA ILE A 438 21.62 3.25 2.02
C ILE A 438 22.71 2.69 1.10
N ALA A 439 23.95 3.10 1.33
CA ALA A 439 25.13 2.67 0.61
C ALA A 439 26.32 2.55 1.58
N THR A 440 27.29 1.69 1.30
CA THR A 440 28.58 1.71 2.00
C THR A 440 29.48 2.78 1.40
N VAL A 441 29.96 3.71 2.22
CA VAL A 441 30.85 4.81 1.77
C VAL A 441 32.28 4.66 2.25
N MET A 442 32.50 3.90 3.33
CA MET A 442 33.85 3.56 3.80
C MET A 442 34.49 2.51 2.91
N THR A 443 35.66 2.85 2.36
CA THR A 443 36.44 1.96 1.47
C THR A 443 37.70 1.41 2.12
N ARG A 444 38.11 2.00 3.25
CA ARG A 444 39.33 1.63 3.99
C ARG A 444 38.98 0.93 5.30
N PRO A 445 39.45 -0.31 5.54
CA PRO A 445 39.19 -1.03 6.78
C PRO A 445 39.84 -0.38 8.01
N GLU A 446 40.91 0.40 7.81
CA GLU A 446 41.56 1.15 8.88
C GLU A 446 40.65 2.22 9.49
N GLY A 447 39.68 2.74 8.71
CA GLY A 447 38.74 3.79 9.11
C GLY A 447 37.64 3.35 10.08
N LEU A 448 37.52 2.04 10.35
CA LEU A 448 36.63 1.54 11.39
C LEU A 448 37.17 1.96 12.77
N ALA A 449 36.39 2.73 13.50
CA ALA A 449 36.82 3.32 14.74
C ALA A 449 36.48 2.42 15.92
N LEU A 450 37.28 1.38 16.14
CA LEU A 450 37.01 0.33 17.13
C LEU A 450 37.43 0.71 18.56
N ALA A 451 38.40 1.62 18.72
CA ALA A 451 38.89 2.08 20.01
C ALA A 451 38.02 3.22 20.58
N GLY A 452 37.93 3.37 21.91
CA GLY A 452 37.30 4.55 22.51
C GLY A 452 38.12 5.83 22.25
N ALA A 453 37.48 7.00 22.09
CA ALA A 453 38.20 8.22 21.70
C ALA A 453 39.09 8.85 22.78
N ALA A 454 38.75 8.64 24.04
CA ALA A 454 39.54 9.11 25.18
C ALA A 454 39.92 7.96 26.11
N ARG A 455 41.01 8.16 26.86
CA ARG A 455 41.51 7.21 27.86
C ARG A 455 41.84 7.92 29.15
N ALA A 456 41.62 7.22 30.26
CA ALA A 456 42.06 7.66 31.58
C ALA A 456 43.30 6.86 32.01
N SER A 457 44.23 7.52 32.68
CA SER A 457 45.40 6.89 33.28
C SER A 457 45.66 7.45 34.68
N SER A 458 46.04 6.59 35.61
CA SER A 458 46.38 6.99 36.98
C SER A 458 47.84 7.46 37.05
N ALA A 459 48.10 8.55 37.79
CA ALA A 459 49.46 8.95 38.05
C ALA A 459 50.16 7.91 38.96
N THR A 460 51.43 7.61 38.66
CA THR A 460 52.23 6.62 39.41
C THR A 460 52.48 7.02 40.86
N GLY A 461 52.32 8.30 41.19
CA GLY A 461 52.46 8.84 42.55
C GLY A 461 51.19 8.80 43.39
N ASN A 462 50.09 8.25 42.87
CA ASN A 462 48.85 8.13 43.65
C ASN A 462 49.08 7.23 44.88
N SER A 463 48.58 7.70 46.02
CA SER A 463 48.75 7.05 47.33
C SER A 463 47.45 6.48 47.89
N GLY A 464 46.30 6.95 47.39
CA GLY A 464 44.99 6.36 47.68
C GLY A 464 44.66 5.15 46.81
N SER A 465 43.50 4.54 47.07
CA SER A 465 43.02 3.34 46.37
C SER A 465 42.14 3.66 45.15
N GLY A 466 42.24 4.87 44.62
CA GLY A 466 41.41 5.33 43.50
C GLY A 466 41.72 4.60 42.20
N VAL A 467 40.69 4.13 41.50
CA VAL A 467 40.81 3.39 40.23
C VAL A 467 39.92 4.03 39.17
N ALA A 468 40.53 4.43 38.05
CA ALA A 468 39.81 4.82 36.84
C ALA A 468 39.19 3.58 36.19
N GLY A 469 37.87 3.56 36.09
CA GLY A 469 37.08 2.55 35.41
C GLY A 469 36.84 2.92 33.95
N GLU A 470 35.64 2.59 33.46
CA GLU A 470 35.25 2.83 32.08
C GLU A 470 35.17 4.32 31.75
N LEU A 471 35.79 4.71 30.64
CA LEU A 471 35.61 6.01 30.01
C LEU A 471 34.83 5.81 28.72
N ARG A 472 33.64 6.43 28.63
CA ARG A 472 32.74 6.36 27.49
C ARG A 472 32.56 7.73 26.85
N THR A 473 32.86 7.84 25.57
CA THR A 473 32.57 9.01 24.74
C THR A 473 31.14 8.92 24.19
N PHE A 474 30.40 10.01 24.25
CA PHE A 474 29.04 10.12 23.71
C PHE A 474 28.84 11.37 22.85
N ASP A 475 29.79 12.30 22.86
CA ASP A 475 29.81 13.47 21.97
C ASP A 475 31.26 13.84 21.61
N THR A 476 31.56 13.84 20.32
CA THR A 476 32.86 14.25 19.75
C THR A 476 32.80 15.60 19.04
N SER A 477 31.67 16.31 19.11
CA SER A 477 31.50 17.67 18.56
C SER A 477 31.95 18.78 19.53
N THR A 478 32.37 18.42 20.74
CA THR A 478 32.82 19.38 21.76
C THR A 478 34.15 20.04 21.37
N ALA A 479 34.42 21.21 21.95
CA ALA A 479 35.69 21.92 21.75
C ALA A 479 36.92 21.06 22.12
N ALA A 480 36.76 20.10 23.04
CA ALA A 480 37.82 19.20 23.48
C ALA A 480 38.33 18.29 22.33
N PHE A 481 37.48 17.97 21.36
CA PHE A 481 37.79 17.14 20.19
C PHE A 481 37.96 17.94 18.89
N ALA A 482 37.90 19.27 18.95
CA ALA A 482 37.95 20.12 17.75
C ALA A 482 39.27 20.03 16.98
N THR A 483 40.36 19.67 17.66
CA THR A 483 41.66 19.43 17.01
C THR A 483 41.81 17.95 16.68
N PRO A 484 41.96 17.55 15.41
CA PRO A 484 42.07 16.15 15.03
C PRO A 484 43.24 15.43 15.74
N GLY A 485 42.95 14.25 16.31
CA GLY A 485 43.95 13.38 16.92
C GLY A 485 44.41 13.81 18.31
N THR A 486 43.81 14.84 18.91
CA THR A 486 44.15 15.32 20.25
C THR A 486 42.92 15.60 21.11
N LEU A 487 43.13 15.64 22.42
CA LEU A 487 42.17 16.15 23.39
C LEU A 487 42.76 17.49 23.83
N SER A 488 42.06 18.59 23.56
CA SER A 488 42.63 19.94 23.70
C SER A 488 41.74 20.83 24.59
N PRO A 489 42.20 21.18 25.80
CA PRO A 489 43.40 20.66 26.47
C PRO A 489 43.21 19.20 26.92
N PRO A 490 44.30 18.43 27.10
CA PRO A 490 44.23 17.20 27.87
C PRO A 490 43.84 17.54 29.32
N LEU A 491 43.08 16.67 29.98
CA LEU A 491 42.51 16.96 31.29
C LEU A 491 43.24 16.20 32.41
N GLN A 492 43.30 16.78 33.59
CA GLN A 492 43.78 16.11 34.80
C GLN A 492 42.76 16.30 35.91
N LEU A 493 42.26 15.18 36.43
CA LEU A 493 41.53 15.14 37.69
C LEU A 493 42.55 15.16 38.82
N ARG A 494 42.50 16.14 39.72
CA ARG A 494 43.38 16.19 40.89
C ARG A 494 42.55 16.28 42.17
N PHE A 495 42.71 15.30 43.04
CA PHE A 495 42.00 15.26 44.32
C PHE A 495 42.55 16.32 45.27
N THR A 496 41.67 17.20 45.73
CA THR A 496 42.00 18.25 46.73
C THR A 496 41.76 17.75 48.15
N SER A 497 40.87 16.77 48.31
CA SER A 497 40.61 16.02 49.55
C SER A 497 40.13 14.60 49.20
N ALA A 498 39.81 13.78 50.21
CA ALA A 498 39.17 12.49 49.95
C ALA A 498 37.78 12.64 49.29
N THR A 499 37.10 13.76 49.51
CA THR A 499 35.70 13.97 49.07
C THR A 499 35.55 15.02 47.96
N SER A 500 36.66 15.52 47.40
CA SER A 500 36.62 16.56 46.37
C SER A 500 37.80 16.50 45.42
N TYR A 501 37.57 16.89 44.16
CA TYR A 501 38.59 17.01 43.13
C TYR A 501 38.36 18.24 42.25
N ASP A 502 39.41 18.65 41.55
CA ASP A 502 39.38 19.67 40.51
C ASP A 502 39.65 19.02 39.15
N ILE A 503 39.11 19.59 38.08
CA ILE A 503 39.47 19.33 36.69
C ILE A 503 40.43 20.42 36.25
N LEU A 504 41.59 20.04 35.73
CA LEU A 504 42.63 20.94 35.29
C LEU A 504 43.00 20.69 33.83
N ASP A 505 43.54 21.72 33.18
CA ASP A 505 44.35 21.55 31.98
C ASP A 505 45.65 20.85 32.38
N ALA A 506 45.88 19.66 31.84
CA ALA A 506 47.00 18.80 32.18
C ALA A 506 48.35 19.28 31.61
N ASN A 507 48.35 20.31 30.75
CA ASN A 507 49.57 20.94 30.23
C ASN A 507 49.99 22.16 31.07
N THR A 508 49.01 22.95 31.54
CA THR A 508 49.27 24.22 32.24
C THR A 508 49.02 24.16 33.75
N ALA A 509 48.36 23.11 34.23
CA ALA A 509 47.83 22.98 35.58
C ALA A 509 46.85 24.11 35.97
N ALA A 510 46.23 24.77 35.00
CA ALA A 510 45.14 25.71 35.24
C ALA A 510 43.86 24.96 35.64
N VAL A 511 43.18 25.41 36.70
CA VAL A 511 41.89 24.83 37.11
C VAL A 511 40.81 25.26 36.13
N LEU A 512 40.15 24.29 35.50
CA LEU A 512 39.03 24.50 34.59
C LEU A 512 37.70 24.48 35.34
N VAL A 513 37.53 23.48 36.22
CA VAL A 513 36.37 23.33 37.10
C VAL A 513 36.88 22.86 38.46
N GLY A 514 36.50 23.53 39.55
CA GLY A 514 37.03 23.25 40.88
C GLY A 514 35.97 22.80 41.88
N GLY A 515 36.40 22.08 42.91
CA GLY A 515 35.56 21.73 44.06
C GLY A 515 34.44 20.74 43.76
N LEU A 516 34.62 19.87 42.76
CA LEU A 516 33.63 18.86 42.39
C LEU A 516 33.54 17.79 43.47
N PRO A 517 32.33 17.33 43.83
CA PRO A 517 32.14 16.37 44.90
C PRO A 517 32.59 14.96 44.50
N TYR A 518 33.11 14.21 45.46
CA TYR A 518 33.43 12.79 45.34
C TYR A 518 32.99 12.03 46.58
N THR A 519 32.47 10.83 46.40
CA THR A 519 32.08 9.94 47.50
C THR A 519 33.07 8.78 47.61
N PRO A 520 33.97 8.79 48.62
CA PRO A 520 34.91 7.70 48.86
C PRO A 520 34.25 6.33 48.97
N GLY A 521 34.85 5.33 48.33
CA GLY A 521 34.41 3.94 48.37
C GLY A 521 33.20 3.63 47.48
N ALA A 522 32.58 4.65 46.88
CA ALA A 522 31.51 4.49 45.90
C ALA A 522 32.04 4.51 44.46
N SER A 523 31.21 4.08 43.52
CA SER A 523 31.43 4.30 42.10
C SER A 523 30.88 5.67 41.73
N ASN A 524 31.75 6.60 41.33
CA ASN A 524 31.38 7.98 40.99
C ASN A 524 31.43 8.14 39.47
N THR A 525 30.44 8.82 38.90
CA THR A 525 30.49 9.30 37.51
C THR A 525 31.14 10.68 37.51
N VAL A 526 32.21 10.82 36.74
CA VAL A 526 32.99 12.04 36.57
C VAL A 526 32.75 12.58 35.17
N PHE A 527 32.69 13.91 35.05
CA PHE A 527 32.25 14.69 33.90
C PHE A 527 30.75 14.60 33.64
N SER A 528 30.12 15.75 33.38
CA SER A 528 28.69 15.80 33.12
C SER A 528 28.34 15.32 31.70
N ALA A 529 27.12 14.78 31.57
CA ALA A 529 26.48 14.53 30.28
C ALA A 529 25.53 15.66 29.86
N ASP A 530 25.32 16.66 30.72
CA ASP A 530 24.52 17.84 30.41
C ASP A 530 25.42 18.88 29.70
N PRO A 531 25.14 19.26 28.44
CA PRO A 531 25.92 20.26 27.71
C PRO A 531 25.97 21.65 28.36
N SER A 532 25.08 21.94 29.32
CA SER A 532 25.05 23.20 30.07
C SER A 532 26.00 23.22 31.27
N ASP A 533 26.50 22.07 31.71
CA ASP A 533 27.41 21.97 32.84
C ASP A 533 28.86 22.35 32.47
N PRO A 534 29.59 23.02 33.37
CA PRO A 534 30.95 23.48 33.09
C PRO A 534 31.97 22.33 32.95
N ASP A 535 31.66 21.13 33.42
CA ASP A 535 32.47 19.92 33.27
C ASP A 535 31.98 18.98 32.14
N TYR A 536 31.19 19.52 31.19
CA TYR A 536 30.82 18.82 29.96
C TYR A 536 31.97 18.82 28.94
N PHE A 537 32.54 17.63 28.70
CA PHE A 537 33.59 17.44 27.69
C PHE A 537 33.23 16.41 26.60
N GLY A 538 32.03 15.82 26.66
CA GLY A 538 31.53 14.84 25.67
C GLY A 538 31.88 13.38 25.98
N PHE A 539 32.39 13.10 27.18
CA PHE A 539 32.62 11.76 27.70
C PHE A 539 32.39 11.71 29.20
N GLN A 540 32.15 10.51 29.73
CA GLN A 540 32.00 10.22 31.15
C GLN A 540 33.03 9.19 31.58
N LEU A 541 33.58 9.36 32.79
CA LEU A 541 34.50 8.43 33.42
C LEU A 541 33.86 7.87 34.69
N THR A 542 33.86 6.56 34.85
CA THR A 542 33.59 5.94 36.14
C THR A 542 34.86 5.92 36.98
N LEU A 543 34.82 6.46 38.20
CA LEU A 543 35.96 6.50 39.12
C LEU A 543 35.55 5.95 40.48
N SER A 544 36.26 4.93 40.96
CA SER A 544 35.94 4.24 42.22
C SER A 544 37.12 4.24 43.19
N GLY A 545 36.90 3.73 44.41
CA GLY A 545 37.93 3.63 45.45
C GLY A 545 37.97 4.85 46.38
N SER A 546 39.08 5.03 47.08
CA SER A 546 39.29 6.17 48.00
C SER A 546 40.61 6.88 47.66
N PRO A 547 40.59 7.79 46.66
CA PRO A 547 41.73 8.63 46.33
C PRO A 547 42.14 9.49 47.53
N ALA A 548 43.44 9.71 47.69
CA ALA A 548 44.00 10.64 48.68
C ALA A 548 44.16 12.04 48.07
N ALA A 549 44.25 13.07 48.92
CA ALA A 549 44.57 14.41 48.47
C ALA A 549 45.93 14.41 47.74
N GLY A 550 45.98 15.00 46.55
CA GLY A 550 47.15 14.99 45.66
C GLY A 550 47.15 13.87 44.62
N ASP A 551 46.31 12.84 44.77
CA ASP A 551 46.14 11.81 43.74
C ASP A 551 45.58 12.44 42.46
N SER A 552 46.00 11.93 41.31
CA SER A 552 45.51 12.43 40.02
C SER A 552 45.32 11.38 38.96
N PHE A 553 44.39 11.67 38.05
CA PHE A 553 44.04 10.86 36.89
C PHE A 553 44.08 11.73 35.65
N ARG A 554 44.89 11.35 34.67
CA ARG A 554 45.05 12.08 33.41
C ARG A 554 44.12 11.51 32.36
N ILE A 555 43.40 12.39 31.67
CA ILE A 555 42.55 12.09 30.52
C ILE A 555 43.23 12.63 29.27
N ASP A 556 43.48 11.75 28.31
CA ASP A 556 44.09 12.09 27.02
C ASP A 556 43.28 11.48 25.87
N TYR A 557 43.54 11.97 24.67
CA TYR A 557 43.11 11.32 23.43
C TYR A 557 43.76 9.95 23.26
N ASN A 558 43.03 9.02 22.69
CA ASN A 558 43.43 7.62 22.60
C ASN A 558 44.18 7.28 21.28
N SER A 559 45.21 8.06 20.91
CA SER A 559 45.86 8.00 19.59
C SER A 559 46.64 6.71 19.28
N GLY A 560 46.93 5.86 20.27
CA GLY A 560 47.78 4.67 20.11
C GLY A 560 47.13 3.35 20.52
N ALA A 561 45.83 3.34 20.80
CA ALA A 561 45.16 2.16 21.34
C ALA A 561 44.59 1.26 20.24
N THR A 562 45.46 0.77 19.38
CA THR A 562 45.08 -0.12 18.28
C THR A 562 44.50 -1.45 18.77
N ALA A 563 44.80 -1.85 20.02
CA ALA A 563 44.24 -3.03 20.70
C ALA A 563 42.95 -2.76 21.51
N ASP A 564 42.50 -1.50 21.60
CA ASP A 564 41.27 -1.13 22.32
C ASP A 564 40.05 -1.38 21.44
N ASN A 565 39.02 -1.98 22.03
CA ASN A 565 37.79 -2.39 21.38
C ASN A 565 36.52 -1.79 22.02
N ARG A 566 36.67 -0.81 22.93
CA ARG A 566 35.53 -0.23 23.68
C ARG A 566 34.44 0.29 22.74
N ASN A 567 34.81 0.97 21.65
CA ASN A 567 33.82 1.48 20.70
C ASN A 567 33.22 0.37 19.83
N ALA A 568 34.00 -0.67 19.52
CA ALA A 568 33.49 -1.85 18.81
C ALA A 568 32.41 -2.58 19.63
N MET A 569 32.60 -2.73 20.94
CA MET A 569 31.61 -3.33 21.83
C MET A 569 30.32 -2.48 21.92
N LEU A 570 30.45 -1.15 21.97
CA LEU A 570 29.29 -0.24 21.93
C LEU A 570 28.56 -0.32 20.60
N MET A 571 29.29 -0.39 19.50
CA MET A 571 28.72 -0.53 18.16
C MET A 571 28.03 -1.89 17.99
N SER A 572 28.62 -2.98 18.47
CA SER A 572 27.99 -4.31 18.51
C SER A 572 26.68 -4.30 19.30
N SER A 573 26.66 -3.61 20.45
CA SER A 573 25.46 -3.53 21.29
C SER A 573 24.23 -2.93 20.58
N LEU A 574 24.44 -2.14 19.51
CA LEU A 574 23.35 -1.60 18.68
C LEU A 574 22.46 -2.69 18.07
N GLN A 575 22.98 -3.89 17.83
CA GLN A 575 22.20 -5.03 17.34
C GLN A 575 20.99 -5.32 18.25
N SER A 576 21.19 -5.22 19.56
CA SER A 576 20.17 -5.50 20.58
C SER A 576 19.47 -4.23 21.11
N ALA A 577 20.01 -3.05 20.82
CA ALA A 577 19.51 -1.79 21.33
C ALA A 577 18.14 -1.43 20.73
N ALA A 578 17.28 -0.84 21.55
CA ALA A 578 15.98 -0.36 21.11
C ALA A 578 16.11 1.00 20.38
N THR A 579 16.43 0.95 19.09
CA THR A 579 16.72 2.14 18.25
C THR A 579 15.72 2.34 17.12
N VAL A 580 14.62 1.57 17.09
CA VAL A 580 13.58 1.66 16.07
C VAL A 580 12.19 1.83 16.70
N GLY A 581 11.33 2.62 16.06
CA GLY A 581 9.89 2.68 16.37
C GLY A 581 9.58 3.37 17.71
N GLY A 582 10.16 4.55 17.93
CA GLY A 582 10.09 5.29 19.18
C GLY A 582 11.04 4.77 20.25
N ALA A 583 12.22 4.26 19.83
CA ALA A 583 13.21 3.61 20.70
C ALA A 583 12.66 2.42 21.51
N ARG A 584 11.87 1.55 20.85
CA ARG A 584 11.19 0.40 21.49
C ARG A 584 11.63 -0.96 20.98
N MET A 585 12.22 -1.01 19.79
CA MET A 585 12.56 -2.25 19.10
C MET A 585 13.99 -2.22 18.59
N SER A 586 14.64 -3.38 18.60
CA SER A 586 15.86 -3.60 17.83
C SER A 586 15.59 -3.70 16.33
N TYR A 587 16.64 -3.74 15.53
CA TYR A 587 16.53 -3.90 14.07
C TYR A 587 15.82 -5.20 13.68
N GLN A 588 16.18 -6.32 14.32
CA GLN A 588 15.55 -7.63 14.07
C GLN A 588 14.10 -7.66 14.55
N GLN A 589 13.79 -7.07 15.71
CA GLN A 589 12.41 -6.99 16.20
C GLN A 589 11.53 -6.20 15.22
N ALA A 590 12.03 -5.07 14.71
CA ALA A 590 11.31 -4.28 13.71
C ALA A 590 11.12 -5.04 12.39
N TYR A 591 12.11 -5.80 11.93
CA TYR A 591 11.99 -6.64 10.72
C TYR A 591 10.99 -7.79 10.95
N ASN A 592 11.05 -8.47 12.09
CA ASN A 592 10.13 -9.54 12.44
C ASN A 592 8.69 -9.02 12.56
N LEU A 593 8.49 -7.79 13.04
CA LEU A 593 7.17 -7.14 13.04
C LEU A 593 6.65 -6.92 11.61
N LEU A 594 7.50 -6.50 10.67
CA LEU A 594 7.14 -6.40 9.25
C LEU A 594 6.72 -7.76 8.68
N VAL A 595 7.55 -8.80 8.85
CA VAL A 595 7.27 -10.15 8.33
C VAL A 595 5.98 -10.72 8.94
N SER A 596 5.84 -10.64 10.26
CA SER A 596 4.65 -11.13 10.96
C SER A 596 3.38 -10.35 10.58
N GLY A 597 3.49 -9.03 10.39
CA GLY A 597 2.41 -8.18 9.90
C GLY A 597 1.93 -8.63 8.51
N VAL A 598 2.85 -8.74 7.54
CA VAL A 598 2.56 -9.23 6.19
C VAL A 598 1.91 -10.62 6.22
N GLY A 599 2.49 -11.57 6.96
CA GLY A 599 1.95 -12.92 7.06
C GLY A 599 0.57 -12.99 7.74
N SER A 600 0.32 -12.14 8.75
CA SER A 600 -0.99 -12.05 9.40
C SER A 600 -2.07 -11.48 8.48
N THR A 601 -1.76 -10.40 7.76
CA THR A 601 -2.68 -9.78 6.80
C THR A 601 -2.94 -10.70 5.61
N THR A 602 -1.94 -11.45 5.15
CA THR A 602 -2.10 -12.46 4.08
C THR A 602 -3.04 -13.59 4.50
N ARG A 603 -2.91 -14.11 5.74
CA ARG A 603 -3.87 -15.10 6.26
C ARG A 603 -5.29 -14.54 6.33
N ALA A 604 -5.45 -13.29 6.78
CA ALA A 604 -6.75 -12.63 6.81
C ALA A 604 -7.32 -12.43 5.39
N ALA A 605 -6.49 -12.02 4.43
CA ALA A 605 -6.84 -11.87 3.01
C ALA A 605 -7.35 -13.17 2.40
N ARG A 606 -6.68 -14.29 2.71
CA ARG A 606 -7.08 -15.61 2.24
C ARG A 606 -8.45 -16.02 2.76
N ILE A 607 -8.71 -15.83 4.06
CA ILE A 607 -10.00 -16.12 4.66
C ILE A 607 -11.11 -15.24 4.04
N ASP A 608 -10.84 -13.96 3.83
CA ASP A 608 -11.78 -13.04 3.18
C ASP A 608 -12.07 -13.44 1.72
N SER A 609 -11.04 -13.84 0.98
CA SER A 609 -11.19 -14.36 -0.38
C SER A 609 -12.02 -15.65 -0.43
N GLU A 610 -11.77 -16.61 0.46
CA GLU A 610 -12.52 -17.87 0.53
C GLU A 610 -13.99 -17.62 0.93
N SER A 611 -14.22 -16.73 1.90
CA SER A 611 -15.56 -16.35 2.37
C SER A 611 -16.38 -15.62 1.31
N SER A 612 -15.82 -14.58 0.70
CA SER A 612 -16.50 -13.80 -0.34
C SER A 612 -16.80 -14.63 -1.59
N LEU A 613 -15.92 -15.59 -1.95
CA LEU A 613 -16.19 -16.54 -3.03
C LEU A 613 -17.37 -17.47 -2.70
N ALA A 614 -17.46 -17.97 -1.46
CA ALA A 614 -18.59 -18.82 -1.06
C ALA A 614 -19.94 -18.06 -1.14
N VAL A 615 -19.96 -16.78 -0.76
CA VAL A 615 -21.15 -15.92 -0.92
C VAL A 615 -21.51 -15.73 -2.39
N LEU A 616 -20.52 -15.45 -3.26
CA LEU A 616 -20.74 -15.35 -4.70
C LEU A 616 -21.34 -16.63 -5.29
N GLU A 617 -20.80 -17.80 -4.94
CA GLU A 617 -21.32 -19.09 -5.41
C GLU A 617 -22.75 -19.37 -4.94
N GLN A 618 -23.09 -18.97 -3.72
CA GLN A 618 -24.47 -19.05 -3.22
C GLN A 618 -25.41 -18.16 -4.05
N THR A 619 -24.99 -16.94 -4.39
CA THR A 619 -25.80 -16.02 -5.20
C THR A 619 -25.92 -16.48 -6.65
N ARG A 620 -24.85 -17.06 -7.23
CA ARG A 620 -24.89 -17.72 -8.54
C ARG A 620 -25.90 -18.86 -8.56
N THR A 621 -25.85 -19.75 -7.57
CA THR A 621 -26.81 -20.86 -7.42
C THR A 621 -28.25 -20.35 -7.32
N ARG A 622 -28.49 -19.28 -6.54
CA ARG A 622 -29.82 -18.66 -6.43
C ARG A 622 -30.30 -18.12 -7.77
N ARG A 623 -29.42 -17.47 -8.54
CA ARG A 623 -29.72 -17.00 -9.89
C ARG A 623 -30.06 -18.16 -10.82
N GLU A 624 -29.32 -19.25 -10.78
CA GLU A 624 -29.59 -20.44 -11.60
C GLU A 624 -30.92 -21.11 -11.24
N GLN A 625 -31.30 -21.15 -9.97
CA GLN A 625 -32.60 -21.69 -9.54
C GLN A 625 -33.80 -20.89 -10.06
N LEU A 626 -33.66 -19.56 -10.17
CA LEU A 626 -34.75 -18.67 -10.59
C LEU A 626 -34.78 -18.46 -12.11
N SER A 627 -33.61 -18.31 -12.72
CA SER A 627 -33.43 -17.86 -14.11
C SER A 627 -32.75 -18.89 -15.00
N GLY A 628 -32.15 -19.95 -14.44
CA GLY A 628 -31.47 -20.99 -15.20
C GLY A 628 -32.43 -21.91 -15.96
N VAL A 629 -31.88 -22.64 -16.92
CA VAL A 629 -32.63 -23.62 -17.72
C VAL A 629 -32.60 -24.97 -17.00
N ASN A 630 -33.77 -25.48 -16.63
CA ASN A 630 -33.91 -26.84 -16.13
C ASN A 630 -34.31 -27.76 -17.29
N LEU A 631 -33.36 -28.60 -17.75
CA LEU A 631 -33.56 -29.47 -18.91
C LEU A 631 -34.72 -30.46 -18.74
N ASP A 632 -35.01 -30.90 -17.52
CA ASP A 632 -36.13 -31.81 -17.26
C ASP A 632 -37.48 -31.08 -17.39
N GLU A 633 -37.57 -29.85 -16.90
CA GLU A 633 -38.76 -29.01 -17.08
C GLU A 633 -38.97 -28.63 -18.55
N GLU A 634 -37.90 -28.27 -19.26
CA GLU A 634 -37.97 -27.96 -20.69
C GLU A 634 -38.37 -29.20 -21.51
N ALA A 635 -37.87 -30.40 -21.17
CA ALA A 635 -38.27 -31.63 -21.85
C ALA A 635 -39.75 -31.97 -21.62
N ALA A 636 -40.25 -31.81 -20.38
CA ALA A 636 -41.67 -31.99 -20.09
C ALA A 636 -42.55 -30.97 -20.82
N ASN A 637 -42.13 -29.70 -20.86
CA ASN A 637 -42.81 -28.65 -21.61
C ASN A 637 -42.82 -28.92 -23.11
N LEU A 638 -41.71 -29.41 -23.68
CA LEU A 638 -41.59 -29.80 -25.08
C LEU A 638 -42.65 -30.83 -25.44
N ILE A 639 -42.74 -31.94 -24.68
CA ILE A 639 -43.74 -32.99 -24.89
C ILE A 639 -45.16 -32.44 -24.79
N ARG A 640 -45.42 -31.59 -23.77
CA ARG A 640 -46.74 -30.98 -23.58
C ARG A 640 -47.14 -30.11 -24.79
N PHE A 641 -46.23 -29.28 -25.28
CA PHE A 641 -46.49 -28.41 -26.42
C PHE A 641 -46.57 -29.18 -27.74
N GLU A 642 -45.81 -30.26 -27.92
CA GLU A 642 -45.93 -31.17 -29.08
C GLU A 642 -47.30 -31.85 -29.12
N GLN A 643 -47.79 -32.36 -27.99
CA GLN A 643 -49.12 -32.96 -27.89
C GLN A 643 -50.21 -31.94 -28.21
N ALA A 644 -50.10 -30.72 -27.67
CA ALA A 644 -51.07 -29.65 -27.90
C ALA A 644 -51.05 -29.17 -29.37
N TYR A 645 -49.87 -29.04 -29.98
CA TYR A 645 -49.70 -28.75 -31.40
C TYR A 645 -50.36 -29.81 -32.29
N ASN A 646 -50.10 -31.10 -32.02
CA ASN A 646 -50.70 -32.22 -32.76
C ASN A 646 -52.22 -32.27 -32.60
N ALA A 647 -52.75 -31.98 -31.40
CA ALA A 647 -54.19 -31.90 -31.16
C ALA A 647 -54.84 -30.77 -31.99
N SER A 648 -54.24 -29.58 -32.01
CA SER A 648 -54.71 -28.47 -32.86
C SER A 648 -54.66 -28.81 -34.35
N ALA A 649 -53.60 -29.48 -34.81
CA ALA A 649 -53.48 -29.93 -36.20
C ALA A 649 -54.58 -30.94 -36.58
N GLN A 650 -54.90 -31.88 -35.67
CA GLN A 650 -55.97 -32.85 -35.88
C GLN A 650 -57.35 -32.17 -35.99
N VAL A 651 -57.62 -31.14 -35.16
CA VAL A 651 -58.88 -30.37 -35.25
C VAL A 651 -59.00 -29.67 -36.61
N ILE A 652 -57.92 -29.13 -37.15
CA ILE A 652 -57.90 -28.53 -38.50
C ILE A 652 -58.21 -29.59 -39.56
N ALA A 653 -57.59 -30.77 -39.46
CA ALA A 653 -57.82 -31.87 -40.40
C ALA A 653 -59.28 -32.35 -40.39
N VAL A 654 -59.87 -32.54 -39.21
CA VAL A 654 -61.29 -32.92 -39.06
C VAL A 654 -62.20 -31.82 -39.58
N ALA A 655 -61.94 -30.55 -39.27
CA ALA A 655 -62.76 -29.44 -39.75
C ALA A 655 -62.71 -29.31 -41.29
N ARG A 656 -61.57 -29.62 -41.92
CA ARG A 656 -61.47 -29.71 -43.39
C ARG A 656 -62.32 -30.85 -43.94
N GLN A 657 -62.27 -32.04 -43.34
CA GLN A 657 -63.11 -33.17 -43.74
C GLN A 657 -64.61 -32.86 -43.64
N VAL A 658 -65.06 -32.17 -42.58
CA VAL A 658 -66.47 -31.78 -42.43
C VAL A 658 -66.87 -30.70 -43.45
N MET A 659 -65.99 -29.74 -43.75
CA MET A 659 -66.22 -28.76 -44.83
C MET A 659 -66.34 -29.44 -46.20
N ASP A 660 -65.43 -30.37 -46.53
CA ASP A 660 -65.47 -31.12 -47.78
C ASP A 660 -66.75 -31.96 -47.88
N ALA A 661 -67.17 -32.59 -46.77
CA ALA A 661 -68.43 -33.33 -46.70
C ALA A 661 -69.67 -32.44 -46.88
N LEU A 662 -69.69 -31.25 -46.28
CA LEU A 662 -70.78 -30.28 -46.49
C LEU A 662 -70.81 -29.76 -47.93
N PHE A 663 -69.66 -29.45 -48.53
CA PHE A 663 -69.60 -29.02 -49.93
C PHE A 663 -70.04 -30.13 -50.89
N ALA A 664 -69.73 -31.40 -50.57
CA ALA A 664 -70.23 -32.55 -51.32
C ALA A 664 -71.75 -32.75 -51.17
N ALA A 665 -72.35 -32.34 -50.04
CA ALA A 665 -73.79 -32.45 -49.78
C ALA A 665 -74.63 -31.28 -50.34
N VAL A 666 -73.99 -30.17 -50.72
CA VAL A 666 -74.64 -28.98 -51.31
C VAL A 666 -74.45 -28.91 -52.84
N ARG A 667 -73.67 -29.83 -53.42
CA ARG A 667 -73.72 -30.17 -54.86
C ARG A 667 -74.82 -31.18 -55.11
#